data_AF-A0A7Y7D518-F1
#
_entry.id   AF-A0A7Y7D518-F1
#
_cell.length_a   1.000
_cell.length_b   1.000
_cell.length_c   1.000
_cell.angle_alpha   90.00
_cell.angle_beta   90.00
_cell.angle_gamma   90.00
#
_symmetry.space_group_name_H-M   'P 1'
#
loop_
_entity.id
_entity.type
_entity.pdbx_description
1 polymer ?
#
loop_
_entity_poly.entity_id
_entity_poly.type
_entity_poly.pdbx_seq_one_letter_code
_entity_poly.pdbx_strand_id
1 'polypeptide(L)'
;MGQNVGKNFEEKVATIYRRLGFKVTTNIEVPSKQIDLIAEKHIQGIGTTRLMVECKYRSSDPLSNTEVHEFVTTFKALADDYGFDRGVLISKSGFTKNAKAILLNNKKVDFLTFAELECEIINFSHVIDQKIEEYEADEIHDLYFPIEAEGAFKRNEPHLSIKDIGSSILEWSIKKPAELLLVFGDFGSGKSTILENINYKSLKDLKKNHHAFKPILFKLRDYYHFEHIDTYIKYVFDNYYATSVSPQDFWTLAKEKAFLLLVDGFDEISSRVDPLHRKKTFQSIAKLLNSGSPTVLTCRPSYFLDDQEWESLFDEFTNYEYSTAIDFVHKGGNAYRSEKSKADKLLKKINRRISTSKSEKLRKRPMGVFHLSLLNEEKIYDYFKKFEKEILENQYMSIDDVISKIHDIYDIRDLISRPILLKMVAETVKDGDIQLNKAQLSMGPTLLYEVYTQASADREWCKGDVRQLFSSEQRLAFSEMLAYSMFTNDVLEAEYENIVKLTETVRNNYSIEEFQDLKNTKISDTSEDGQICAFLKREGSKFLFTHKSFMEFFLARFINRKFDKFGIKFLNESILPNEIIYFLGGYTFENNFSLKVLNLVNDCSNSILFRNLSSCLFFSGNTLKGHTLSPTHENRIYNLSFRKNKIEGLSVQNTKFDKVKFRGSEFATLAFKACTINTLFSLTKFKKCNVELIANDSEFTSALFESCEITKKLSAVKYYMTTFLDSYSHIMGAVDFDQCDFKFGALKIDVSEEENVRFYNSTFHDLNVEFGNEILSGAKIFVSGSRFERCNILGLTYKKDVCDYLIRINSFKIKDAEKFVVDKRIDHPIFTNCEGLLICDDEMEELFSRPVGKRFKEQATAYDKVISSMKSRTNLAMEEQKVLKKYMNENWINLRNGFLLISKYWFTHSELYRNEVLNYLDKSSNKSFKEYSEKLQSRFNSELTD
;
A
#
# COMPACT_ATOMS: atom_id res chain seq x y z
N MET A 1 -46.86 23.68 -44.77
CA MET A 1 -46.01 22.74 -44.01
C MET A 1 -46.18 22.83 -42.49
N GLY A 2 -46.56 23.98 -41.88
CA GLY A 2 -46.73 24.10 -40.42
C GLY A 2 -47.87 23.29 -39.77
N GLN A 3 -49.03 23.13 -40.44
CA GLN A 3 -50.19 22.41 -39.87
C GLN A 3 -49.95 20.91 -39.61
N ASN A 4 -49.07 20.25 -40.37
CA ASN A 4 -48.75 18.83 -40.15
C ASN A 4 -47.79 18.60 -38.96
N VAL A 5 -47.05 19.62 -38.55
CA VAL A 5 -46.08 19.51 -37.43
C VAL A 5 -46.78 19.69 -36.09
N GLY A 6 -47.75 20.62 -36.00
CA GLY A 6 -48.60 20.82 -34.82
C GLY A 6 -49.42 19.57 -34.48
N LYS A 7 -50.16 19.03 -35.45
CA LYS A 7 -50.95 17.79 -35.26
C LYS A 7 -50.11 16.58 -34.84
N ASN A 8 -48.89 16.46 -35.36
CA ASN A 8 -47.96 15.41 -34.95
C ASN A 8 -47.51 15.60 -33.48
N PHE A 9 -47.28 16.84 -33.06
CA PHE A 9 -46.95 17.16 -31.69
C PHE A 9 -48.11 16.87 -30.71
N GLU A 10 -49.34 17.22 -31.07
CA GLU A 10 -50.54 16.88 -30.30
C GLU A 10 -50.69 15.36 -30.12
N GLU A 11 -50.50 14.57 -31.19
CA GLU A 11 -50.60 13.11 -31.11
C GLU A 11 -49.50 12.49 -30.24
N LYS A 12 -48.31 13.08 -30.21
CA LYS A 12 -47.24 12.68 -29.28
C LYS A 12 -47.63 12.94 -27.84
N VAL A 13 -48.17 14.12 -27.54
CA VAL A 13 -48.67 14.46 -26.20
C VAL A 13 -49.81 13.51 -25.79
N ALA A 14 -50.75 13.26 -26.70
CA ALA A 14 -51.86 12.31 -26.47
C ALA A 14 -51.34 10.92 -26.12
N THR A 15 -50.30 10.46 -26.82
CA THR A 15 -49.66 9.16 -26.56
C THR A 15 -49.09 9.07 -25.15
N ILE A 16 -48.47 10.15 -24.64
CA ILE A 16 -47.92 10.18 -23.28
C ILE A 16 -49.05 10.09 -22.24
N TYR A 17 -50.11 10.88 -22.36
CA TYR A 17 -51.24 10.80 -21.44
C TYR A 17 -51.94 9.43 -21.46
N ARG A 18 -52.05 8.80 -22.64
CA ARG A 18 -52.55 7.42 -22.74
C ARG A 18 -51.66 6.44 -21.97
N ARG A 19 -50.33 6.60 -22.04
CA ARG A 19 -49.36 5.79 -21.27
C ARG A 19 -49.45 6.04 -19.76
N LEU A 20 -49.75 7.27 -19.34
CA LEU A 20 -50.05 7.62 -17.95
C LEU A 20 -51.42 7.08 -17.47
N GLY A 21 -52.14 6.34 -18.31
CA GLY A 21 -53.41 5.71 -17.98
C GLY A 21 -54.63 6.62 -18.13
N PHE A 22 -54.51 7.74 -18.86
CA PHE A 22 -55.65 8.58 -19.21
C PHE A 22 -56.33 8.08 -20.49
N LYS A 23 -57.65 8.16 -20.53
CA LYS A 23 -58.43 8.13 -21.76
C LYS A 23 -58.32 9.50 -22.43
N VAL A 24 -57.75 9.55 -23.63
CA VAL A 24 -57.50 10.81 -24.33
C VAL A 24 -58.40 10.94 -25.55
N THR A 25 -59.08 12.08 -25.66
CA THR A 25 -59.91 12.46 -26.80
C THR A 25 -59.28 13.71 -27.44
N THR A 26 -59.16 13.75 -28.77
CA THR A 26 -58.41 14.81 -29.48
C THR A 26 -59.34 15.65 -30.37
N ASN A 27 -58.93 16.89 -30.68
CA ASN A 27 -59.61 17.80 -31.62
C ASN A 27 -61.09 18.05 -31.28
N ILE A 28 -61.36 18.63 -30.11
CA ILE A 28 -62.72 18.80 -29.62
C ILE A 28 -63.17 20.23 -29.88
N GLU A 29 -64.24 20.37 -30.65
CA GLU A 29 -64.88 21.66 -30.89
C GLU A 29 -65.77 22.03 -29.70
N VAL A 30 -65.48 23.18 -29.11
CA VAL A 30 -66.35 23.85 -28.14
C VAL A 30 -66.81 25.18 -28.73
N PRO A 31 -67.93 25.77 -28.28
CA PRO A 31 -68.38 27.06 -28.77
C PRO A 31 -67.22 28.08 -28.68
N SER A 32 -66.88 28.70 -29.81
CA SER A 32 -65.83 29.73 -29.98
C SER A 32 -64.36 29.27 -29.98
N LYS A 33 -64.00 27.99 -29.73
CA LYS A 33 -62.60 27.53 -29.79
C LYS A 33 -62.46 26.01 -30.01
N GLN A 34 -61.29 25.56 -30.47
CA GLN A 34 -60.93 24.15 -30.53
C GLN A 34 -60.01 23.82 -29.34
N ILE A 35 -60.28 22.74 -28.63
CA ILE A 35 -59.40 22.17 -27.60
C ILE A 35 -58.58 21.05 -28.24
N ASP A 36 -57.27 21.09 -28.07
CA ASP A 36 -56.37 20.10 -28.67
C ASP A 36 -56.62 18.70 -28.11
N LEU A 37 -56.64 18.56 -26.77
CA LEU A 37 -56.73 17.28 -26.07
C LEU A 37 -57.59 17.39 -24.79
N ILE A 38 -58.43 16.38 -24.54
CA ILE A 38 -59.04 16.13 -23.23
C ILE A 38 -58.53 14.80 -22.70
N ALA A 39 -57.97 14.80 -21.49
CA ALA A 39 -57.47 13.59 -20.83
C ALA A 39 -58.28 13.29 -19.57
N GLU A 40 -58.85 12.09 -19.49
CA GLU A 40 -59.72 11.64 -18.40
C GLU A 40 -59.13 10.40 -17.70
N LYS A 41 -59.08 10.40 -16.37
CA LYS A 41 -58.62 9.23 -15.60
C LYS A 41 -59.46 9.04 -14.35
N HIS A 42 -59.88 7.80 -14.11
CA HIS A 42 -60.55 7.45 -12.87
C HIS A 42 -59.49 7.11 -11.80
N ILE A 43 -59.49 7.88 -10.71
CA ILE A 43 -58.58 7.71 -9.59
C ILE A 43 -59.38 7.14 -8.42
N GLN A 44 -58.95 5.99 -7.88
CA GLN A 44 -59.62 5.35 -6.75
C GLN A 44 -59.66 6.31 -5.54
N GLY A 45 -60.84 6.44 -4.92
CA GLY A 45 -61.07 7.34 -3.78
C GLY A 45 -61.28 8.82 -4.12
N ILE A 46 -60.96 9.26 -5.35
CA ILE A 46 -61.16 10.65 -5.80
C ILE A 46 -62.28 10.75 -6.84
N GLY A 47 -62.39 9.77 -7.74
CA GLY A 47 -63.34 9.77 -8.86
C GLY A 47 -62.66 10.08 -10.20
N THR A 48 -63.44 10.49 -11.20
CA THR A 48 -62.93 10.83 -12.53
C THR A 48 -62.35 12.23 -12.53
N THR A 49 -61.06 12.35 -12.85
CA THR A 49 -60.38 13.63 -13.09
C THR A 49 -60.31 13.91 -14.59
N ARG A 50 -60.67 15.13 -14.99
CA ARG A 50 -60.69 15.60 -16.37
C ARG A 50 -59.75 16.78 -16.58
N LEU A 51 -58.84 16.66 -17.53
CA LEU A 51 -57.84 17.66 -17.88
C LEU A 51 -58.14 18.28 -19.26
N MET A 52 -58.09 19.62 -19.34
CA MET A 52 -58.04 20.35 -20.60
C MET A 52 -56.58 20.56 -20.99
N VAL A 53 -56.13 20.00 -22.10
CA VAL A 53 -54.73 20.02 -22.50
C VAL A 53 -54.56 20.75 -23.84
N GLU A 54 -53.73 21.80 -23.85
CA GLU A 54 -53.40 22.60 -25.02
C GLU A 54 -51.93 22.42 -25.40
N CYS A 55 -51.63 22.24 -26.68
CA CYS A 55 -50.30 21.95 -27.21
C CYS A 55 -49.78 23.12 -28.06
N LYS A 56 -48.61 23.66 -27.73
CA LYS A 56 -47.93 24.68 -28.54
C LYS A 56 -46.58 24.19 -29.03
N TYR A 57 -46.50 23.98 -30.35
CA TYR A 57 -45.27 23.62 -31.03
C TYR A 57 -44.53 24.87 -31.55
N ARG A 58 -43.34 25.14 -31.00
CA ARG A 58 -42.36 26.09 -31.54
C ARG A 58 -40.98 25.44 -31.54
N SER A 59 -40.18 25.71 -32.56
CA SER A 59 -38.86 25.09 -32.75
C SER A 59 -37.78 25.65 -31.81
N SER A 60 -37.87 26.91 -31.41
CA SER A 60 -36.83 27.58 -30.61
C SER A 60 -37.38 28.58 -29.59
N ASP A 61 -38.47 29.28 -29.89
CA ASP A 61 -38.87 30.45 -29.10
C ASP A 61 -39.84 30.06 -27.96
N PRO A 62 -39.56 30.41 -26.69
CA PRO A 62 -40.45 30.14 -25.57
C PRO A 62 -41.79 30.88 -25.68
N LEU A 63 -42.82 30.37 -25.00
CA LEU A 63 -44.13 31.02 -24.96
C LEU A 63 -44.12 32.32 -24.15
N SER A 64 -44.85 33.32 -24.68
CA SER A 64 -44.98 34.66 -24.10
C SER A 64 -46.08 34.73 -23.02
N ASN A 65 -46.08 35.80 -22.22
CA ASN A 65 -47.10 36.03 -21.19
C ASN A 65 -48.52 36.10 -21.79
N THR A 66 -48.66 36.72 -22.96
CA THR A 66 -49.96 36.93 -23.61
C THR A 66 -50.63 35.61 -23.97
N GLU A 67 -49.87 34.68 -24.56
CA GLU A 67 -50.37 33.36 -24.96
C GLU A 67 -50.77 32.52 -23.75
N VAL A 68 -49.98 32.60 -22.67
CA VAL A 68 -50.29 31.93 -21.41
C VAL A 68 -51.55 32.50 -20.76
N HIS A 69 -51.72 33.83 -20.75
CA HIS A 69 -52.94 34.47 -20.25
C HIS A 69 -54.17 34.10 -21.07
N GLU A 70 -54.04 33.99 -22.38
CA GLU A 70 -55.13 33.56 -23.27
C GLU A 70 -55.59 32.14 -22.92
N PHE A 71 -54.66 31.21 -22.71
CA PHE A 71 -54.99 29.85 -22.28
C PHE A 71 -55.67 29.82 -20.91
N VAL A 72 -55.13 30.51 -19.91
CA VAL A 72 -55.73 30.56 -18.55
C VAL A 72 -57.15 31.13 -18.59
N THR A 73 -57.38 32.16 -19.41
CA THR A 73 -58.71 32.77 -19.57
C THR A 73 -59.68 31.79 -20.23
N THR A 74 -59.21 31.10 -21.27
CA THR A 74 -59.98 30.05 -21.96
C THR A 74 -60.36 28.92 -21.00
N PHE A 75 -59.40 28.41 -20.23
CA PHE A 75 -59.64 27.35 -19.25
C PHE A 75 -60.69 27.76 -18.21
N LYS A 76 -60.57 28.96 -17.63
CA LYS A 76 -61.54 29.46 -16.63
C LYS A 76 -62.95 29.57 -17.19
N ALA A 77 -63.11 29.93 -18.46
CA ALA A 77 -64.42 30.05 -19.10
C ALA A 77 -65.07 28.68 -19.36
N LEU A 78 -64.26 27.63 -19.60
CA LEU A 78 -64.75 26.30 -19.97
C LEU A 78 -64.74 25.29 -18.81
N ALA A 79 -64.06 25.60 -17.70
CA ALA A 79 -63.82 24.64 -16.63
C ALA A 79 -65.10 24.10 -16.00
N ASP A 80 -66.06 24.97 -15.67
CA ASP A 80 -67.30 24.55 -15.00
C ASP A 80 -68.27 23.88 -15.99
N ASP A 81 -68.44 24.47 -17.19
CA ASP A 81 -69.36 23.98 -18.22
C ASP A 81 -69.01 22.58 -18.75
N TYR A 82 -67.72 22.25 -18.80
CA TYR A 82 -67.21 20.97 -19.29
C TYR A 82 -66.62 20.11 -18.17
N GLY A 83 -66.72 20.53 -16.91
CA GLY A 83 -66.24 19.77 -15.75
C GLY A 83 -64.73 19.47 -15.79
N PHE A 84 -63.90 20.43 -16.19
CA PHE A 84 -62.45 20.29 -16.13
C PHE A 84 -61.91 20.62 -14.74
N ASP A 85 -61.17 19.68 -14.16
CA ASP A 85 -60.53 19.86 -12.86
C ASP A 85 -59.26 20.72 -12.95
N ARG A 86 -58.51 20.57 -14.06
CA ARG A 86 -57.28 21.31 -14.36
C ARG A 86 -57.07 21.59 -15.85
N GLY A 87 -56.33 22.66 -16.13
CA GLY A 87 -55.82 22.99 -17.46
C GLY A 87 -54.31 22.75 -17.53
N VAL A 88 -53.82 22.12 -18.60
CA VAL A 88 -52.39 21.88 -18.82
C VAL A 88 -51.97 22.48 -20.16
N LEU A 89 -51.01 23.39 -20.14
CA LEU A 89 -50.41 23.95 -21.36
C LEU A 89 -49.05 23.29 -21.59
N ILE A 90 -48.88 22.68 -22.76
CA ILE A 90 -47.67 21.94 -23.11
C ILE A 90 -46.90 22.66 -24.22
N SER A 91 -45.63 22.98 -23.95
CA SER A 91 -44.75 23.69 -24.88
C SER A 91 -43.56 22.84 -25.29
N LYS A 92 -43.20 22.80 -26.59
CA LYS A 92 -41.94 22.16 -27.02
C LYS A 92 -40.70 22.99 -26.67
N SER A 93 -40.79 24.32 -26.73
CA SER A 93 -39.68 25.27 -26.54
C SER A 93 -39.61 25.89 -25.14
N GLY A 94 -40.58 25.56 -24.27
CA GLY A 94 -40.66 26.09 -22.91
C GLY A 94 -41.40 27.42 -22.78
N PHE A 95 -41.17 28.10 -21.65
CA PHE A 95 -41.89 29.30 -21.21
C PHE A 95 -40.91 30.38 -20.75
N THR A 96 -41.25 31.65 -20.96
CA THR A 96 -40.48 32.76 -20.38
C THR A 96 -40.62 32.82 -18.84
N LYS A 97 -39.66 33.45 -18.15
CA LYS A 97 -39.71 33.60 -16.67
C LYS A 97 -40.98 34.28 -16.18
N ASN A 98 -41.41 35.34 -16.87
CA ASN A 98 -42.62 36.07 -16.53
C ASN A 98 -43.89 35.24 -16.81
N ALA A 99 -43.86 34.36 -17.82
CA ALA A 99 -44.98 33.47 -18.12
C ALA A 99 -45.15 32.41 -17.02
N LYS A 100 -44.05 31.85 -16.49
CA LYS A 100 -44.09 30.93 -15.34
C LYS A 100 -44.62 31.61 -14.06
N ALA A 101 -44.37 32.91 -13.86
CA ALA A 101 -44.87 33.63 -12.68
C ALA A 101 -46.41 33.71 -12.61
N ILE A 102 -47.11 33.54 -13.73
CA ILE A 102 -48.59 33.54 -13.80
C ILE A 102 -49.19 32.33 -13.04
N LEU A 103 -48.43 31.24 -12.86
CA LEU A 103 -48.85 30.06 -12.09
C LEU A 103 -49.09 30.38 -10.60
N LEU A 104 -48.38 31.36 -10.03
CA LEU A 104 -48.51 31.73 -8.62
C LEU A 104 -49.95 32.13 -8.25
N ASN A 105 -50.71 32.66 -9.23
CA ASN A 105 -52.07 33.14 -9.05
C ASN A 105 -53.14 32.19 -9.62
N ASN A 106 -52.78 31.02 -10.17
CA ASN A 106 -53.71 30.11 -10.83
C ASN A 106 -53.44 28.65 -10.47
N LYS A 107 -53.97 28.20 -9.33
CA LYS A 107 -53.71 26.85 -8.76
C LYS A 107 -54.31 25.67 -9.54
N LYS A 108 -55.18 25.92 -10.52
CA LYS A 108 -55.84 24.88 -11.35
C LYS A 108 -55.21 24.74 -12.74
N VAL A 109 -54.08 25.40 -13.00
CA VAL A 109 -53.42 25.39 -14.30
C VAL A 109 -51.96 25.01 -14.14
N ASP A 110 -51.46 24.10 -14.98
CA ASP A 110 -50.08 23.63 -14.99
C ASP A 110 -49.42 23.94 -16.35
N PHE A 111 -48.15 24.35 -16.33
CA PHE A 111 -47.35 24.58 -17.55
C PHE A 111 -46.22 23.57 -17.61
N LEU A 112 -46.26 22.70 -18.60
CA LEU A 112 -45.26 21.65 -18.79
C LEU A 112 -44.54 21.84 -20.11
N THR A 113 -43.24 21.60 -20.15
CA THR A 113 -42.57 21.35 -21.41
C THR A 113 -42.86 19.91 -21.86
N PHE A 114 -42.75 19.65 -23.16
CA PHE A 114 -42.92 18.29 -23.67
C PHE A 114 -41.97 17.29 -22.98
N ALA A 115 -40.72 17.68 -22.74
CA ALA A 115 -39.74 16.87 -22.03
C ALA A 115 -40.11 16.64 -20.55
N GLU A 116 -40.74 17.64 -19.91
CA GLU A 116 -41.24 17.50 -18.53
C GLU A 116 -42.37 16.46 -18.45
N LEU A 117 -43.29 16.48 -19.41
CA LEU A 117 -44.36 15.47 -19.49
C LEU A 117 -43.81 14.06 -19.81
N GLU A 118 -42.82 13.94 -20.69
CA GLU A 118 -42.14 12.66 -20.98
C GLU A 118 -41.50 12.07 -19.71
N CYS A 119 -40.97 12.92 -18.84
CA CYS A 119 -40.41 12.50 -17.56
C CYS A 119 -41.45 11.91 -16.60
N GLU A 120 -42.74 12.18 -16.73
CA GLU A 120 -43.77 11.61 -15.85
C GLU A 120 -44.06 10.12 -16.12
N ILE A 121 -43.66 9.58 -17.28
CA ILE A 121 -43.92 8.18 -17.68
C ILE A 121 -43.26 7.18 -16.73
N ILE A 122 -42.06 7.49 -16.22
CA ILE A 122 -41.37 6.69 -15.20
C ILE A 122 -41.29 7.52 -13.93
N ASN A 123 -42.17 7.22 -12.99
CA ASN A 123 -42.26 7.92 -11.72
C ASN A 123 -41.39 7.23 -10.64
N PHE A 124 -40.28 7.87 -10.29
CA PHE A 124 -39.40 7.43 -9.21
C PHE A 124 -39.82 7.96 -7.82
N SER A 125 -40.88 8.78 -7.71
CA SER A 125 -41.20 9.52 -6.49
C SER A 125 -41.36 8.63 -5.25
N HIS A 126 -41.82 7.40 -5.44
CA HIS A 126 -42.07 6.46 -4.33
C HIS A 126 -40.83 5.67 -3.91
N VAL A 127 -39.78 5.63 -4.74
CA VAL A 127 -38.60 4.78 -4.50
C VAL A 127 -37.33 5.58 -4.21
N ILE A 128 -37.30 6.87 -4.56
CA ILE A 128 -36.16 7.75 -4.25
C ILE A 128 -35.85 7.75 -2.75
N ASP A 129 -36.88 7.96 -1.91
CA ASP A 129 -36.69 8.06 -0.47
C ASP A 129 -36.22 6.72 0.12
N GLN A 130 -36.85 5.61 -0.28
CA GLN A 130 -36.45 4.27 0.12
C GLN A 130 -34.98 3.99 -0.25
N LYS A 131 -34.55 4.30 -1.47
CA LYS A 131 -33.18 4.02 -1.92
C LYS A 131 -32.13 4.89 -1.24
N ILE A 132 -32.48 6.14 -0.94
CA ILE A 132 -31.63 7.03 -0.16
C ILE A 132 -31.45 6.48 1.26
N GLU A 133 -32.55 6.07 1.89
CA GLU A 133 -32.53 5.47 3.24
C GLU A 133 -31.77 4.14 3.27
N GLU A 134 -31.95 3.27 2.27
CA GLU A 134 -31.20 2.00 2.14
C GLU A 134 -29.69 2.24 2.07
N TYR A 135 -29.23 3.22 1.29
CA TYR A 135 -27.81 3.56 1.21
C TYR A 135 -27.31 4.21 2.51
N GLU A 136 -28.08 5.11 3.12
CA GLU A 136 -27.72 5.78 4.38
C GLU A 136 -27.67 4.83 5.58
N ALA A 137 -28.40 3.72 5.53
CA ALA A 137 -28.36 2.68 6.55
C ALA A 137 -27.17 1.72 6.39
N ASP A 138 -26.54 1.66 5.21
CA ASP A 138 -25.36 0.83 4.97
C ASP A 138 -24.13 1.50 5.59
N GLU A 139 -23.29 0.72 6.27
CA GLU A 139 -22.03 1.17 6.87
C GLU A 139 -21.13 1.89 5.85
N ILE A 140 -21.21 1.51 4.57
CA ILE A 140 -20.44 2.14 3.50
C ILE A 140 -20.76 3.62 3.33
N HIS A 141 -21.93 4.11 3.73
CA HIS A 141 -22.26 5.54 3.66
C HIS A 141 -21.29 6.37 4.49
N ASP A 142 -21.05 5.96 5.73
CA ASP A 142 -20.15 6.67 6.66
C ASP A 142 -18.68 6.38 6.34
N LEU A 143 -18.40 5.17 5.82
CA LEU A 143 -17.04 4.75 5.48
C LEU A 143 -16.57 5.19 4.08
N TYR A 144 -17.46 5.63 3.20
CA TYR A 144 -17.11 6.07 1.85
C TYR A 144 -16.04 7.16 1.85
N PHE A 145 -15.12 7.09 0.90
CA PHE A 145 -14.16 8.16 0.61
C PHE A 145 -13.92 8.26 -0.91
N PRO A 146 -13.58 9.46 -1.43
CA PRO A 146 -13.28 9.65 -2.85
C PRO A 146 -12.05 8.86 -3.31
N ILE A 147 -12.18 8.13 -4.42
CA ILE A 147 -11.11 7.36 -5.05
C ILE A 147 -10.50 8.15 -6.19
N GLU A 148 -9.18 8.15 -6.27
CA GLU A 148 -8.41 8.79 -7.33
C GLU A 148 -8.39 7.93 -8.60
N ALA A 149 -8.26 8.58 -9.76
CA ALA A 149 -8.18 7.88 -11.03
C ALA A 149 -7.34 8.64 -12.05
N GLU A 150 -6.73 7.90 -12.99
CA GLU A 150 -5.96 8.45 -14.09
C GLU A 150 -6.58 8.06 -15.43
N GLY A 151 -6.69 9.00 -16.36
CA GLY A 151 -7.37 8.74 -17.62
C GLY A 151 -7.81 9.99 -18.36
N ALA A 152 -8.64 9.83 -19.38
CA ALA A 152 -9.15 10.93 -20.16
C ALA A 152 -10.64 10.73 -20.50
N PHE A 153 -11.39 11.83 -20.53
CA PHE A 153 -12.81 11.80 -20.93
C PHE A 153 -13.00 11.55 -22.44
N LYS A 154 -11.94 11.73 -23.24
CA LYS A 154 -11.87 11.23 -24.62
C LYS A 154 -10.50 10.63 -24.92
N ARG A 155 -10.46 9.59 -25.76
CA ARG A 155 -9.23 8.91 -26.20
C ARG A 155 -8.12 9.82 -26.76
N ASN A 156 -8.47 10.93 -27.40
CA ASN A 156 -7.49 11.85 -28.02
C ASN A 156 -7.14 13.06 -27.12
N GLU A 157 -7.62 13.06 -25.87
CA GLU A 157 -7.32 14.10 -24.90
C GLU A 157 -6.16 13.65 -23.99
N PRO A 158 -5.37 14.59 -23.44
CA PRO A 158 -4.29 14.24 -22.52
C PRO A 158 -4.85 13.55 -21.26
N HIS A 159 -4.06 12.62 -20.71
CA HIS A 159 -4.38 11.99 -19.44
C HIS A 159 -4.43 13.03 -18.31
N LEU A 160 -5.46 12.89 -17.48
CA LEU A 160 -5.77 13.68 -16.31
C LEU A 160 -5.63 12.79 -15.08
N SER A 161 -5.08 13.35 -14.02
CA SER A 161 -5.16 12.78 -12.67
C SER A 161 -6.33 13.43 -11.94
N ILE A 162 -7.29 12.62 -11.50
CA ILE A 162 -8.53 13.04 -10.85
C ILE A 162 -8.53 12.58 -9.40
N LYS A 163 -8.75 13.50 -8.46
CA LYS A 163 -8.80 13.20 -7.02
C LYS A 163 -10.11 12.55 -6.55
N ASP A 164 -11.21 12.85 -7.23
CA ASP A 164 -12.54 12.27 -6.96
C ASP A 164 -13.19 11.90 -8.29
N ILE A 165 -13.03 10.64 -8.68
CA ILE A 165 -13.61 10.15 -9.92
C ILE A 165 -15.15 10.19 -9.88
N GLY A 166 -15.77 9.94 -8.72
CA GLY A 166 -17.22 9.91 -8.58
C GLY A 166 -17.86 11.27 -8.85
N SER A 167 -17.33 12.32 -8.22
CA SER A 167 -17.80 13.70 -8.45
C SER A 167 -17.50 14.17 -9.88
N SER A 168 -16.35 13.78 -10.43
CA SER A 168 -15.98 14.13 -11.81
C SER A 168 -16.90 13.46 -12.85
N ILE A 169 -17.34 12.22 -12.61
CA ILE A 169 -18.33 11.52 -13.43
C ILE A 169 -19.68 12.23 -13.41
N LEU A 170 -20.14 12.66 -12.22
CA LEU A 170 -21.38 13.43 -12.09
C LEU A 170 -21.33 14.71 -12.92
N GLU A 171 -20.27 15.49 -12.79
CA GLU A 171 -20.08 16.71 -13.60
C GLU A 171 -20.01 16.42 -15.10
N TRP A 172 -19.28 15.38 -15.50
CA TRP A 172 -19.16 14.94 -16.88
C TRP A 172 -20.52 14.56 -17.47
N SER A 173 -21.35 13.83 -16.71
CA SER A 173 -22.67 13.38 -17.18
C SER A 173 -23.59 14.55 -17.56
N ILE A 174 -23.49 15.67 -16.85
CA ILE A 174 -24.23 16.92 -17.11
C ILE A 174 -23.67 17.64 -18.35
N LYS A 175 -22.34 17.76 -18.46
CA LYS A 175 -21.68 18.48 -19.55
C LYS A 175 -21.76 17.71 -20.89
N LYS A 176 -21.79 16.38 -20.85
CA LYS A 176 -21.65 15.48 -22.01
C LYS A 176 -22.66 14.32 -21.97
N PRO A 177 -23.97 14.58 -22.09
CA PRO A 177 -25.04 13.60 -21.86
C PRO A 177 -25.19 12.55 -22.96
N ALA A 178 -24.22 12.43 -23.88
CA ALA A 178 -24.25 11.47 -24.98
C ALA A 178 -22.90 10.76 -25.15
N GLU A 179 -22.09 10.65 -24.09
CA GLU A 179 -20.78 9.98 -24.12
C GLU A 179 -20.76 8.71 -23.24
N LEU A 180 -19.84 7.79 -23.54
CA LEU A 180 -19.61 6.55 -22.78
C LEU A 180 -18.29 6.71 -22.00
N LEU A 181 -18.29 6.29 -20.73
CA LEU A 181 -17.10 6.28 -19.90
C LEU A 181 -16.79 4.86 -19.41
N LEU A 182 -15.57 4.42 -19.65
CA LEU A 182 -15.05 3.16 -19.09
C LEU A 182 -14.24 3.46 -17.83
N VAL A 183 -14.53 2.74 -16.75
CA VAL A 183 -13.81 2.83 -15.48
C VAL A 183 -13.21 1.48 -15.15
N PHE A 184 -11.89 1.40 -15.27
CA PHE A 184 -11.08 0.24 -14.98
C PHE A 184 -10.58 0.26 -13.54
N GLY A 185 -10.53 -0.91 -12.92
CA GLY A 185 -9.86 -1.08 -11.63
C GLY A 185 -9.79 -2.54 -11.24
N ASP A 186 -8.82 -2.89 -10.43
CA ASP A 186 -8.66 -4.25 -9.94
C ASP A 186 -9.73 -4.63 -8.90
N PHE A 187 -9.74 -5.89 -8.48
CA PHE A 187 -10.63 -6.32 -7.40
C PHE A 187 -10.37 -5.51 -6.13
N GLY A 188 -11.45 -5.17 -5.42
CA GLY A 188 -11.37 -4.42 -4.17
C GLY A 188 -11.03 -2.94 -4.34
N SER A 189 -10.88 -2.44 -5.58
CA SER A 189 -10.57 -1.03 -5.88
C SER A 189 -11.75 -0.06 -5.72
N GLY A 190 -12.95 -0.55 -5.33
CA GLY A 190 -14.13 0.28 -5.08
C GLY A 190 -15.02 0.61 -6.29
N LYS A 191 -14.90 -0.08 -7.44
CA LYS A 191 -15.75 0.16 -8.64
C LYS A 191 -17.25 0.20 -8.35
N SER A 192 -17.80 -0.86 -7.75
CA SER A 192 -19.23 -0.95 -7.39
C SER A 192 -19.62 0.14 -6.39
N THR A 193 -18.79 0.36 -5.38
CA THR A 193 -18.98 1.40 -4.35
C THR A 193 -19.04 2.80 -4.94
N ILE A 194 -18.21 3.11 -5.95
CA ILE A 194 -18.26 4.39 -6.69
C ILE A 194 -19.61 4.52 -7.40
N LEU A 195 -20.06 3.49 -8.12
CA LEU A 195 -21.33 3.55 -8.85
C LEU A 195 -22.54 3.66 -7.89
N GLU A 196 -22.54 2.96 -6.77
CA GLU A 196 -23.57 3.07 -5.73
C GLU A 196 -23.58 4.48 -5.11
N ASN A 197 -22.41 5.06 -4.84
CA ASN A 197 -22.30 6.45 -4.36
C ASN A 197 -22.81 7.48 -5.38
N ILE A 198 -22.47 7.29 -6.66
CA ILE A 198 -22.96 8.14 -7.77
C ILE A 198 -24.48 8.02 -7.87
N ASN A 199 -25.03 6.79 -7.77
CA ASN A 199 -26.47 6.56 -7.80
C ASN A 199 -27.16 7.31 -6.66
N TYR A 200 -26.67 7.15 -5.43
CA TYR A 200 -27.15 7.84 -4.24
C TYR A 200 -27.14 9.38 -4.38
N LYS A 201 -26.00 9.97 -4.79
CA LYS A 201 -25.88 11.41 -5.01
C LYS A 201 -26.85 11.90 -6.10
N SER A 202 -26.98 11.16 -7.19
CA SER A 202 -27.89 11.47 -8.28
C SER A 202 -29.36 11.39 -7.86
N LEU A 203 -29.73 10.43 -6.99
CA LEU A 203 -31.08 10.34 -6.44
C LEU A 203 -31.40 11.53 -5.54
N LYS A 204 -30.45 11.98 -4.71
CA LYS A 204 -30.59 13.21 -3.91
C LYS A 204 -30.76 14.46 -4.77
N ASP A 205 -30.04 14.54 -5.89
CA ASP A 205 -30.19 15.64 -6.84
C ASP A 205 -31.54 15.59 -7.56
N LEU A 206 -31.99 14.40 -7.98
CA LEU A 206 -33.31 14.19 -8.58
C LEU A 206 -34.46 14.56 -7.63
N LYS A 207 -34.30 14.31 -6.32
CA LYS A 207 -35.26 14.72 -5.27
C LYS A 207 -35.41 16.25 -5.19
N LYS A 208 -34.32 16.99 -5.42
CA LYS A 208 -34.30 18.47 -5.37
C LYS A 208 -34.65 19.12 -6.70
N ASN A 209 -34.30 18.45 -7.80
CA ASN A 209 -34.44 18.94 -9.16
C ASN A 209 -35.04 17.83 -10.04
N HIS A 210 -36.34 17.91 -10.31
CA HIS A 210 -37.05 16.96 -11.16
C HIS A 210 -36.57 16.91 -12.62
N HIS A 211 -35.69 17.82 -13.04
CA HIS A 211 -35.05 17.82 -14.36
C HIS A 211 -33.66 17.16 -14.38
N ALA A 212 -33.16 16.67 -13.25
CA ALA A 212 -31.90 15.91 -13.22
C ALA A 212 -32.06 14.55 -13.91
N PHE A 213 -30.95 13.94 -14.32
CA PHE A 213 -30.98 12.59 -14.87
C PHE A 213 -31.54 11.60 -13.85
N LYS A 214 -32.30 10.62 -14.35
CA LYS A 214 -32.75 9.47 -13.56
C LYS A 214 -31.63 8.43 -13.49
N PRO A 215 -31.01 8.18 -12.33
CA PRO A 215 -29.87 7.27 -12.25
C PRO A 215 -30.34 5.82 -12.18
N ILE A 216 -29.96 5.00 -13.17
CA ILE A 216 -30.31 3.58 -13.24
C ILE A 216 -29.05 2.74 -13.07
N LEU A 217 -29.01 1.95 -12.00
CA LEU A 217 -27.92 1.03 -11.70
C LEU A 217 -28.25 -0.36 -12.25
N PHE A 218 -27.44 -0.84 -13.19
CA PHE A 218 -27.51 -2.19 -13.75
C PHE A 218 -26.35 -3.02 -13.20
N LYS A 219 -26.64 -4.00 -12.35
CA LYS A 219 -25.66 -4.97 -11.84
C LYS A 219 -25.52 -6.14 -12.82
N LEU A 220 -24.51 -6.11 -13.68
CA LEU A 220 -24.43 -7.03 -14.82
C LEU A 220 -24.27 -8.52 -14.44
N ARG A 221 -23.93 -8.82 -13.19
CA ARG A 221 -24.01 -10.17 -12.62
C ARG A 221 -25.39 -10.80 -12.74
N ASP A 222 -26.44 -10.01 -12.54
CA ASP A 222 -27.82 -10.49 -12.62
C ASP A 222 -28.23 -10.75 -14.07
N TYR A 223 -27.64 -10.01 -15.01
CA TYR A 223 -27.94 -10.11 -16.44
C TYR A 223 -27.67 -11.51 -17.00
N TYR A 224 -26.73 -12.27 -16.42
CA TYR A 224 -26.38 -13.61 -16.87
C TYR A 224 -27.58 -14.55 -17.05
N HIS A 225 -28.62 -14.41 -16.22
CA HIS A 225 -29.81 -15.25 -16.26
C HIS A 225 -30.81 -14.87 -17.36
N PHE A 226 -30.54 -13.81 -18.13
CA PHE A 226 -31.47 -13.25 -19.11
C PHE A 226 -30.95 -13.43 -20.53
N GLU A 227 -31.83 -13.84 -21.44
CA GLU A 227 -31.50 -13.98 -22.86
C GLU A 227 -31.47 -12.64 -23.59
N HIS A 228 -32.31 -11.69 -23.16
CA HIS A 228 -32.48 -10.41 -23.83
C HIS A 228 -32.37 -9.25 -22.85
N ILE A 229 -31.65 -8.20 -23.26
CA ILE A 229 -31.48 -6.97 -22.48
C ILE A 229 -32.82 -6.33 -22.09
N ASP A 230 -33.83 -6.43 -22.95
CA ASP A 230 -35.17 -5.88 -22.70
C ASP A 230 -35.88 -6.58 -21.52
N THR A 231 -35.66 -7.90 -21.36
CA THR A 231 -36.23 -8.66 -20.22
C THR A 231 -35.49 -8.30 -18.93
N TYR A 232 -34.17 -8.13 -19.02
CA TYR A 232 -33.36 -7.70 -17.89
C TYR A 232 -33.70 -6.28 -17.44
N ILE A 233 -33.90 -5.34 -18.36
CA ILE A 233 -34.37 -3.99 -18.04
C ILE A 233 -35.68 -4.07 -17.26
N LYS A 234 -36.65 -4.85 -17.74
CA LYS A 234 -37.91 -5.03 -17.02
C LYS A 234 -37.69 -5.59 -15.61
N TYR A 235 -36.87 -6.64 -15.48
CA TYR A 235 -36.49 -7.20 -14.18
C TYR A 235 -35.88 -6.15 -13.25
N VAL A 236 -35.00 -5.28 -13.76
CA VAL A 236 -34.37 -4.24 -12.96
C VAL A 236 -35.39 -3.23 -12.44
N PHE A 237 -36.29 -2.78 -13.30
CA PHE A 237 -37.33 -1.83 -12.93
C PHE A 237 -38.36 -2.42 -11.95
N ASP A 238 -38.77 -3.67 -12.17
CA ASP A 238 -39.74 -4.36 -11.31
C ASP A 238 -39.16 -4.64 -9.91
N ASN A 239 -37.91 -5.10 -9.82
CA ASN A 239 -37.34 -5.58 -8.55
C ASN A 239 -36.51 -4.54 -7.81
N TYR A 240 -35.76 -3.69 -8.51
CA TYR A 240 -34.91 -2.67 -7.86
C TYR A 240 -35.59 -1.33 -7.73
N TYR A 241 -36.52 -1.00 -8.63
CA TYR A 241 -37.20 0.30 -8.66
C TYR A 241 -38.70 0.22 -8.38
N ALA A 242 -39.23 -0.96 -8.04
CA ALA A 242 -40.65 -1.22 -7.75
C ALA A 242 -41.62 -0.52 -8.73
N THR A 243 -41.22 -0.39 -10.00
CA THR A 243 -41.92 0.41 -11.01
C THR A 243 -41.98 -0.40 -12.28
N SER A 244 -43.18 -0.67 -12.79
CA SER A 244 -43.33 -1.37 -14.06
C SER A 244 -43.03 -0.44 -15.23
N VAL A 245 -41.95 -0.71 -15.96
CA VAL A 245 -41.56 0.03 -17.17
C VAL A 245 -41.53 -0.90 -18.37
N SER A 246 -42.22 -0.52 -19.45
CA SER A 246 -42.12 -1.27 -20.70
C SER A 246 -40.75 -1.04 -21.36
N PRO A 247 -40.14 -2.04 -22.02
CA PRO A 247 -38.88 -1.84 -22.72
C PRO A 247 -38.94 -0.70 -23.75
N GLN A 248 -40.08 -0.51 -24.42
CA GLN A 248 -40.23 0.57 -25.40
C GLN A 248 -40.17 1.95 -24.74
N ASP A 249 -40.76 2.12 -23.57
CA ASP A 249 -40.72 3.39 -22.83
C ASP A 249 -39.30 3.68 -22.32
N PHE A 250 -38.62 2.67 -21.79
CA PHE A 250 -37.21 2.79 -21.43
C PHE A 250 -36.35 3.27 -22.61
N TRP A 251 -36.44 2.60 -23.77
CA TRP A 251 -35.61 2.96 -24.93
C TRP A 251 -35.96 4.35 -25.49
N THR A 252 -37.22 4.77 -25.39
CA THR A 252 -37.65 6.10 -25.83
C THR A 252 -37.00 7.17 -24.96
N LEU A 253 -37.12 7.04 -23.63
CA LEU A 253 -36.54 7.97 -22.67
C LEU A 253 -35.01 7.95 -22.68
N ALA A 254 -34.40 6.80 -22.95
CA ALA A 254 -32.95 6.70 -23.04
C ALA A 254 -32.41 7.43 -24.28
N LYS A 255 -33.11 7.35 -25.42
CA LYS A 255 -32.80 8.13 -26.64
C LYS A 255 -32.95 9.64 -26.40
N GLU A 256 -33.87 10.04 -25.53
CA GLU A 256 -34.10 11.43 -25.11
C GLU A 256 -33.15 11.92 -24.02
N LYS A 257 -32.19 11.07 -23.60
CA LYS A 257 -31.18 11.38 -22.58
C LYS A 257 -31.78 11.62 -21.20
N ALA A 258 -32.84 10.91 -20.84
CA ALA A 258 -33.49 11.08 -19.53
C ALA A 258 -32.73 10.40 -18.37
N PHE A 259 -31.76 9.52 -18.65
CA PHE A 259 -31.11 8.68 -17.64
C PHE A 259 -29.63 8.98 -17.45
N LEU A 260 -29.10 8.60 -16.29
CA LEU A 260 -27.68 8.30 -16.07
C LEU A 260 -27.56 6.78 -15.89
N LEU A 261 -26.97 6.10 -16.86
CA LEU A 261 -26.86 4.65 -16.86
C LEU A 261 -25.55 4.24 -16.18
N LEU A 262 -25.64 3.59 -15.03
CA LEU A 262 -24.52 3.08 -14.25
C LEU A 262 -24.49 1.57 -14.44
N VAL A 263 -23.51 1.06 -15.17
CA VAL A 263 -23.43 -0.34 -15.58
C VAL A 263 -22.26 -0.97 -14.86
N ASP A 264 -22.56 -1.76 -13.83
CA ASP A 264 -21.55 -2.34 -12.94
C ASP A 264 -21.14 -3.75 -13.35
N GLY A 265 -19.84 -3.95 -13.53
CA GLY A 265 -19.22 -5.27 -13.62
C GLY A 265 -19.34 -5.92 -14.99
N PHE A 266 -18.78 -5.31 -16.04
CA PHE A 266 -18.75 -5.92 -17.38
C PHE A 266 -18.09 -7.31 -17.37
N ASP A 267 -17.07 -7.49 -16.55
CA ASP A 267 -16.41 -8.77 -16.31
C ASP A 267 -17.36 -9.82 -15.69
N GLU A 268 -18.51 -9.43 -15.12
CA GLU A 268 -19.47 -10.28 -14.42
C GLU A 268 -20.54 -10.92 -15.31
N ILE A 269 -20.67 -10.57 -16.59
CA ILE A 269 -21.71 -11.17 -17.48
C ILE A 269 -21.37 -12.60 -17.92
N SER A 270 -20.11 -12.89 -18.24
CA SER A 270 -19.72 -14.22 -18.74
C SER A 270 -18.27 -14.55 -18.42
N SER A 271 -18.02 -15.69 -17.78
CA SER A 271 -16.68 -16.24 -17.52
C SER A 271 -16.04 -16.95 -18.73
N ARG A 272 -16.43 -16.61 -19.96
CA ARG A 272 -16.04 -17.38 -21.16
C ARG A 272 -14.87 -16.72 -21.89
N VAL A 273 -13.74 -17.43 -21.97
CA VAL A 273 -12.50 -16.98 -22.62
C VAL A 273 -12.41 -17.58 -24.02
N ASP A 274 -13.01 -16.84 -24.94
CA ASP A 274 -12.59 -16.70 -26.32
C ASP A 274 -13.03 -15.29 -26.75
N PRO A 275 -12.19 -14.46 -27.39
CA PRO A 275 -12.57 -13.15 -27.94
C PRO A 275 -13.96 -13.12 -28.63
N LEU A 276 -14.35 -14.22 -29.29
CA LEU A 276 -15.69 -14.36 -29.91
C LEU A 276 -16.85 -14.30 -28.90
N HIS A 277 -16.71 -14.87 -27.71
CA HIS A 277 -17.73 -14.83 -26.67
C HIS A 277 -17.75 -13.47 -25.96
N ARG A 278 -16.59 -12.87 -25.68
CA ARG A 278 -16.53 -11.48 -25.17
C ARG A 278 -17.22 -10.51 -26.12
N LYS A 279 -17.01 -10.69 -27.42
CA LYS A 279 -17.71 -9.95 -28.47
C LYS A 279 -19.22 -10.16 -28.45
N LYS A 280 -19.71 -11.39 -28.26
CA LYS A 280 -21.16 -11.68 -28.12
C LYS A 280 -21.76 -11.08 -26.86
N THR A 281 -21.08 -11.20 -25.73
CA THR A 281 -21.47 -10.59 -24.45
C THR A 281 -21.56 -9.09 -24.59
N PHE A 282 -20.55 -8.48 -25.21
CA PHE A 282 -20.55 -7.06 -25.52
C PHE A 282 -21.72 -6.66 -26.45
N GLN A 283 -21.97 -7.45 -27.51
CA GLN A 283 -23.11 -7.23 -28.42
C GLN A 283 -24.47 -7.30 -27.71
N SER A 284 -24.62 -8.19 -26.72
CA SER A 284 -25.88 -8.37 -25.99
C SER A 284 -26.27 -7.13 -25.17
N ILE A 285 -25.28 -6.39 -24.63
CA ILE A 285 -25.49 -5.14 -23.89
C ILE A 285 -25.22 -3.89 -24.73
N ALA A 286 -24.75 -4.02 -25.97
CA ALA A 286 -24.36 -2.92 -26.85
C ALA A 286 -25.49 -1.90 -27.04
N LYS A 287 -26.74 -2.36 -27.11
CA LYS A 287 -27.93 -1.52 -27.21
C LYS A 287 -28.07 -0.59 -26.00
N LEU A 288 -27.74 -1.08 -24.79
CA LEU A 288 -27.76 -0.30 -23.55
C LEU A 288 -26.63 0.75 -23.53
N LEU A 289 -25.42 0.33 -23.91
CA LEU A 289 -24.25 1.22 -23.99
C LEU A 289 -24.42 2.34 -25.05
N ASN A 290 -25.21 2.08 -26.10
CA ASN A 290 -25.56 3.05 -27.16
C ASN A 290 -26.97 3.66 -27.01
N SER A 291 -27.54 3.63 -25.81
CA SER A 291 -28.91 4.12 -25.58
C SER A 291 -29.10 5.62 -25.86
N GLY A 292 -28.02 6.41 -25.84
CA GLY A 292 -28.03 7.87 -26.05
C GLY A 292 -27.89 8.69 -24.77
N SER A 293 -28.18 8.10 -23.61
CA SER A 293 -28.02 8.67 -22.26
C SER A 293 -26.59 8.52 -21.75
N PRO A 294 -26.02 9.42 -20.92
CA PRO A 294 -24.68 9.25 -20.35
C PRO A 294 -24.55 7.88 -19.69
N THR A 295 -23.47 7.15 -19.99
CA THR A 295 -23.28 5.77 -19.56
C THR A 295 -21.90 5.57 -18.97
N VAL A 296 -21.83 4.96 -17.80
CA VAL A 296 -20.60 4.57 -17.12
C VAL A 296 -20.56 3.06 -17.05
N LEU A 297 -19.49 2.45 -17.53
CA LEU A 297 -19.27 1.00 -17.49
C LEU A 297 -18.02 0.70 -16.66
N THR A 298 -18.15 -0.14 -15.63
CA THR A 298 -17.01 -0.62 -14.87
C THR A 298 -16.52 -1.98 -15.38
N CYS A 299 -15.22 -2.20 -15.36
CA CYS A 299 -14.62 -3.48 -15.74
C CYS A 299 -13.27 -3.70 -15.03
N ARG A 300 -12.81 -4.94 -14.93
CA ARG A 300 -11.40 -5.24 -14.60
C ARG A 300 -10.52 -5.11 -15.86
N PRO A 301 -9.31 -4.52 -15.76
CA PRO A 301 -8.36 -4.56 -16.87
C PRO A 301 -8.05 -6.00 -17.30
N SER A 302 -7.91 -6.89 -16.32
CA SER A 302 -7.56 -8.30 -16.52
C SER A 302 -8.59 -9.11 -17.30
N TYR A 303 -9.80 -8.60 -17.55
CA TYR A 303 -10.81 -9.28 -18.36
C TYR A 303 -10.40 -9.39 -19.84
N PHE A 304 -9.59 -8.44 -20.31
CA PHE A 304 -9.07 -8.41 -21.67
C PHE A 304 -7.66 -9.04 -21.72
N LEU A 305 -7.30 -9.61 -22.87
CA LEU A 305 -5.99 -10.24 -23.07
C LEU A 305 -4.86 -9.21 -23.14
N ASP A 306 -5.16 -8.07 -23.76
CA ASP A 306 -4.28 -6.91 -23.89
C ASP A 306 -5.10 -5.63 -24.10
N ASP A 307 -4.42 -4.49 -24.09
CA ASP A 307 -5.07 -3.19 -24.30
C ASP A 307 -5.65 -3.04 -25.72
N GLN A 308 -5.09 -3.75 -26.71
CA GLN A 308 -5.58 -3.69 -28.09
C GLN A 308 -6.91 -4.42 -28.25
N GLU A 309 -7.18 -5.47 -27.46
CA GLU A 309 -8.41 -6.25 -27.55
C GLU A 309 -9.63 -5.41 -27.16
N TRP A 310 -9.59 -4.73 -26.01
CA TRP A 310 -10.72 -3.88 -25.64
C TRP A 310 -10.79 -2.68 -26.58
N GLU A 311 -9.67 -2.08 -26.96
CA GLU A 311 -9.67 -0.99 -27.93
C GLU A 311 -10.37 -1.39 -29.24
N SER A 312 -10.07 -2.59 -29.75
CA SER A 312 -10.67 -3.19 -30.94
C SER A 312 -12.15 -3.51 -30.76
N LEU A 313 -12.55 -4.14 -29.64
CA LEU A 313 -13.96 -4.44 -29.34
C LEU A 313 -14.82 -3.17 -29.30
N PHE A 314 -14.29 -2.10 -28.69
CA PHE A 314 -14.95 -0.80 -28.62
C PHE A 314 -14.79 0.04 -29.90
N ASP A 315 -13.83 -0.24 -30.77
CA ASP A 315 -13.72 0.37 -32.11
C ASP A 315 -14.69 -0.25 -33.10
N GLU A 316 -14.80 -1.58 -33.12
CA GLU A 316 -15.79 -2.31 -33.91
C GLU A 316 -17.23 -1.90 -33.53
N PHE A 317 -17.46 -1.62 -32.24
CA PHE A 317 -18.71 -1.07 -31.71
C PHE A 317 -19.17 0.20 -32.43
N THR A 318 -18.22 1.08 -32.81
CA THR A 318 -18.55 2.33 -33.51
C THR A 318 -18.99 2.11 -34.96
N ASN A 319 -18.80 0.91 -35.50
CA ASN A 319 -19.11 0.55 -36.89
C ASN A 319 -20.23 -0.51 -37.01
N TYR A 320 -20.84 -0.95 -35.90
CA TYR A 320 -21.82 -2.04 -35.89
C TYR A 320 -23.20 -1.57 -36.37
N GLU A 321 -23.81 -2.27 -37.34
CA GLU A 321 -25.20 -2.07 -37.75
C GLU A 321 -26.10 -3.10 -37.06
N TYR A 322 -27.09 -2.64 -36.29
CA TYR A 322 -28.02 -3.54 -35.60
C TYR A 322 -29.10 -4.02 -36.58
N SER A 323 -29.16 -5.32 -36.87
CA SER A 323 -30.32 -5.93 -37.56
C SER A 323 -31.19 -6.64 -36.53
N THR A 324 -32.46 -6.25 -36.44
CA THR A 324 -33.48 -6.76 -35.50
C THR A 324 -33.85 -8.24 -35.66
N ALA A 325 -33.18 -8.99 -36.55
CA ALA A 325 -33.59 -10.34 -36.95
C ALA A 325 -32.69 -11.48 -36.41
N ILE A 326 -31.67 -11.20 -35.59
CA ILE A 326 -30.67 -12.22 -35.17
C ILE A 326 -31.03 -12.94 -33.85
N ASP A 327 -32.20 -12.67 -33.25
CA ASP A 327 -32.57 -13.27 -31.95
C ASP A 327 -33.23 -14.66 -32.01
N PHE A 328 -33.39 -15.29 -33.18
CA PHE A 328 -34.21 -16.51 -33.28
C PHE A 328 -33.48 -17.86 -33.17
N VAL A 329 -32.17 -17.90 -33.01
CA VAL A 329 -31.43 -19.15 -33.13
C VAL A 329 -30.28 -19.22 -32.12
N HIS A 330 -30.55 -19.84 -30.96
CA HIS A 330 -29.69 -20.81 -30.26
C HIS A 330 -29.66 -20.68 -28.72
N LYS A 331 -30.65 -21.31 -28.07
CA LYS A 331 -30.39 -22.24 -26.96
C LYS A 331 -31.01 -23.59 -27.29
N GLY A 332 -30.17 -24.51 -27.74
CA GLY A 332 -30.53 -25.91 -28.00
C GLY A 332 -29.24 -26.72 -28.05
N GLY A 333 -29.10 -27.66 -27.13
CA GLY A 333 -27.86 -28.40 -26.89
C GLY A 333 -27.43 -29.35 -28.03
N ASN A 334 -26.16 -29.75 -27.91
CA ASN A 334 -25.42 -30.82 -28.58
C ASN A 334 -26.22 -31.80 -29.47
N ALA A 335 -26.05 -31.69 -30.80
CA ALA A 335 -26.02 -32.84 -31.71
C ALA A 335 -25.40 -32.49 -33.09
N TYR A 336 -24.37 -33.25 -33.47
CA TYR A 336 -23.97 -33.65 -34.82
C TYR A 336 -23.47 -32.63 -35.88
N ARG A 337 -22.14 -32.68 -36.08
CA ARG A 337 -21.40 -32.28 -37.28
C ARG A 337 -21.82 -33.14 -38.49
N SER A 338 -22.71 -32.65 -39.36
CA SER A 338 -22.72 -33.05 -40.79
C SER A 338 -23.57 -32.17 -41.74
N GLU A 339 -24.43 -31.25 -41.26
CA GLU A 339 -25.30 -30.45 -42.16
C GLU A 339 -24.91 -28.97 -42.36
N LYS A 340 -23.65 -28.60 -42.08
CA LYS A 340 -23.18 -27.19 -42.11
C LYS A 340 -23.33 -26.50 -43.48
N SER A 341 -23.32 -27.24 -44.59
CA SER A 341 -23.39 -26.71 -45.97
C SER A 341 -24.79 -26.25 -46.41
N LYS A 342 -25.87 -26.85 -45.88
CA LYS A 342 -27.25 -26.47 -46.24
C LYS A 342 -27.78 -25.32 -45.38
N ALA A 343 -27.44 -25.30 -44.08
CA ALA A 343 -27.80 -24.23 -43.16
C ALA A 343 -27.18 -22.89 -43.57
N ASP A 344 -25.90 -22.88 -43.97
CA ASP A 344 -25.20 -21.66 -44.43
C ASP A 344 -25.79 -21.09 -45.75
N LYS A 345 -26.29 -21.96 -46.64
CA LYS A 345 -27.00 -21.54 -47.87
C LYS A 345 -28.38 -20.97 -47.58
N LEU A 346 -29.08 -21.49 -46.57
CA LEU A 346 -30.37 -20.98 -46.10
C LEU A 346 -30.21 -19.63 -45.39
N LEU A 347 -29.21 -19.49 -44.51
CA LEU A 347 -28.84 -18.23 -43.85
C LEU A 347 -28.48 -17.13 -44.86
N LYS A 348 -27.71 -17.47 -45.91
CA LYS A 348 -27.43 -16.53 -47.02
C LYS A 348 -28.68 -16.09 -47.80
N LYS A 349 -29.67 -16.98 -47.97
CA LYS A 349 -30.95 -16.64 -48.62
C LYS A 349 -31.85 -15.78 -47.73
N ILE A 350 -31.83 -16.00 -46.42
CA ILE A 350 -32.60 -15.25 -45.42
C ILE A 350 -32.02 -13.84 -45.24
N ASN A 351 -30.69 -13.70 -45.12
CA ASN A 351 -30.02 -12.40 -45.04
C ASN A 351 -30.27 -11.52 -46.27
N ARG A 352 -30.40 -12.12 -47.46
CA ARG A 352 -30.75 -11.40 -48.71
C ARG A 352 -32.20 -10.92 -48.77
N ARG A 353 -33.10 -11.50 -47.96
CA ARG A 353 -34.50 -11.09 -47.84
C ARG A 353 -34.73 -10.09 -46.70
N ILE A 354 -33.88 -10.09 -45.67
CA ILE A 354 -33.95 -9.16 -44.52
C ILE A 354 -33.33 -7.79 -44.85
N SER A 355 -32.44 -7.71 -45.84
CA SER A 355 -31.82 -6.45 -46.27
C SER A 355 -32.78 -5.41 -46.89
N THR A 356 -34.09 -5.69 -46.96
CA THR A 356 -35.13 -4.73 -47.36
C THR A 356 -35.78 -3.99 -46.19
N SER A 357 -35.55 -4.40 -44.94
CA SER A 357 -35.94 -3.63 -43.75
C SER A 357 -34.83 -2.67 -43.32
N LYS A 358 -35.13 -1.38 -43.24
CA LYS A 358 -34.21 -0.28 -42.84
C LYS A 358 -33.45 -0.63 -41.55
N SER A 359 -32.14 -0.87 -41.65
CA SER A 359 -31.23 -0.93 -40.49
C SER A 359 -30.98 0.48 -39.96
N GLU A 360 -31.18 0.71 -38.65
CA GLU A 360 -30.72 1.94 -37.99
C GLU A 360 -29.20 1.84 -37.76
N LYS A 361 -28.41 2.66 -38.45
CA LYS A 361 -26.96 2.78 -38.18
C LYS A 361 -26.74 3.36 -36.78
N LEU A 362 -26.03 2.65 -35.91
CA LEU A 362 -25.58 3.15 -34.62
C LEU A 362 -24.59 4.32 -34.86
N ARG A 363 -24.77 5.43 -34.12
CA ARG A 363 -23.90 6.62 -34.26
C ARG A 363 -22.59 6.40 -33.49
N LYS A 364 -21.44 6.79 -34.07
CA LYS A 364 -20.14 6.82 -33.36
C LYS A 364 -20.26 7.68 -32.10
N ARG A 365 -19.97 7.11 -30.94
CA ARG A 365 -20.08 7.77 -29.63
C ARG A 365 -18.69 8.10 -29.09
N PRO A 366 -18.41 9.33 -28.61
CA PRO A 366 -17.15 9.63 -27.95
C PRO A 366 -17.03 8.79 -26.68
N MET A 367 -15.82 8.28 -26.43
CA MET A 367 -15.52 7.40 -25.31
C MET A 367 -14.30 7.88 -24.54
N GLY A 368 -14.43 7.91 -23.21
CA GLY A 368 -13.34 8.14 -22.26
C GLY A 368 -13.00 6.88 -21.47
N VAL A 369 -11.80 6.86 -20.89
CA VAL A 369 -11.27 5.74 -20.12
C VAL A 369 -10.54 6.27 -18.89
N PHE A 370 -10.83 5.70 -17.73
CA PHE A 370 -10.13 5.97 -16.47
C PHE A 370 -9.72 4.66 -15.80
N HIS A 371 -8.56 4.67 -15.17
CA HIS A 371 -8.04 3.61 -14.32
C HIS A 371 -8.03 4.11 -12.87
N LEU A 372 -8.65 3.37 -11.96
CA LEU A 372 -8.65 3.67 -10.53
C LEU A 372 -7.26 3.48 -9.95
N SER A 373 -6.81 4.47 -9.19
CA SER A 373 -5.51 4.47 -8.52
C SER A 373 -5.56 3.72 -7.18
N LEU A 374 -4.41 3.24 -6.72
CA LEU A 374 -4.24 2.74 -5.34
C LEU A 374 -4.42 3.87 -4.33
N LEU A 375 -4.79 3.53 -3.10
CA LEU A 375 -4.91 4.50 -2.01
C LEU A 375 -3.53 5.01 -1.60
N ASN A 376 -3.44 6.33 -1.46
CA ASN A 376 -2.29 6.98 -0.87
C ASN A 376 -2.36 6.99 0.67
N GLU A 377 -1.25 7.35 1.30
CA GLU A 377 -1.11 7.40 2.77
C GLU A 377 -2.12 8.34 3.42
N GLU A 378 -2.49 9.45 2.76
CA GLU A 378 -3.48 10.41 3.27
C GLU A 378 -4.87 9.76 3.37
N LYS A 379 -5.30 9.02 2.33
CA LYS A 379 -6.58 8.29 2.35
C LYS A 379 -6.61 7.15 3.35
N ILE A 380 -5.50 6.44 3.49
CA ILE A 380 -5.35 5.40 4.51
C ILE A 380 -5.51 6.02 5.90
N TYR A 381 -4.83 7.13 6.16
CA TYR A 381 -4.93 7.87 7.42
C TYR A 381 -6.37 8.32 7.71
N ASP A 382 -7.01 8.99 6.74
CA ASP A 382 -8.39 9.46 6.86
C ASP A 382 -9.37 8.32 7.17
N TYR A 383 -9.12 7.12 6.63
CA TYR A 383 -9.95 5.96 6.89
C TYR A 383 -9.80 5.45 8.33
N PHE A 384 -8.56 5.27 8.82
CA PHE A 384 -8.32 4.89 10.22
C PHE A 384 -8.85 5.93 11.20
N LYS A 385 -8.82 7.21 10.83
CA LYS A 385 -9.36 8.30 11.64
C LYS A 385 -10.85 8.16 11.94
N LYS A 386 -11.62 7.49 11.08
CA LYS A 386 -13.05 7.21 11.34
C LYS A 386 -13.26 6.30 12.55
N PHE A 387 -12.22 5.56 12.96
CA PHE A 387 -12.22 4.60 14.07
C PHE A 387 -11.31 5.03 15.22
N GLU A 388 -10.96 6.31 15.31
CA GLU A 388 -9.99 6.83 16.28
C GLU A 388 -10.34 6.46 17.73
N LYS A 389 -11.63 6.58 18.08
CA LYS A 389 -12.11 6.34 19.44
C LYS A 389 -11.95 4.87 19.83
N GLU A 390 -12.44 3.97 18.99
CA GLU A 390 -12.36 2.53 19.21
C GLU A 390 -10.91 2.04 19.21
N ILE A 391 -10.07 2.58 18.33
CA ILE A 391 -8.64 2.27 18.31
C ILE A 391 -7.96 2.74 19.60
N LEU A 392 -8.25 3.95 20.08
CA LEU A 392 -7.71 4.43 21.36
C LEU A 392 -8.19 3.57 22.53
N GLU A 393 -9.46 3.16 22.54
CA GLU A 393 -10.05 2.32 23.60
C GLU A 393 -9.48 0.89 23.59
N ASN A 394 -9.26 0.29 22.42
CA ASN A 394 -8.89 -1.13 22.28
C ASN A 394 -7.38 -1.36 22.10
N GLN A 395 -6.65 -0.42 21.48
CA GLN A 395 -5.20 -0.52 21.23
C GLN A 395 -4.36 0.32 22.21
N TYR A 396 -4.95 1.35 22.83
CA TYR A 396 -4.22 2.36 23.61
C TYR A 396 -3.12 3.07 22.79
N MET A 397 -3.38 3.30 21.50
CA MET A 397 -2.43 3.88 20.54
C MET A 397 -3.06 5.04 19.77
N SER A 398 -2.24 6.04 19.40
CA SER A 398 -2.67 7.06 18.43
C SER A 398 -2.74 6.46 17.01
N ILE A 399 -3.48 7.11 16.11
CA ILE A 399 -3.55 6.68 14.70
C ILE A 399 -2.16 6.70 14.05
N ASP A 400 -1.35 7.71 14.35
CA ASP A 400 0.03 7.82 13.84
C ASP A 400 0.88 6.61 14.28
N ASP A 401 0.73 6.19 15.54
CA ASP A 401 1.41 5.00 16.04
C ASP A 401 0.89 3.73 15.37
N VAL A 402 -0.43 3.61 15.16
CA VAL A 402 -1.04 2.48 14.47
C VAL A 402 -0.53 2.34 13.04
N ILE A 403 -0.54 3.43 12.26
CA ILE A 403 -0.08 3.43 10.88
C ILE A 403 1.42 3.15 10.82
N SER A 404 2.21 3.74 11.71
CA SER A 404 3.64 3.43 11.86
C SER A 404 3.88 1.95 12.16
N LYS A 405 3.08 1.35 13.06
CA LYS A 405 3.13 -0.09 13.35
C LYS A 405 2.72 -0.95 12.16
N ILE A 406 1.71 -0.54 11.40
CA ILE A 406 1.26 -1.29 10.22
C ILE A 406 2.33 -1.26 9.13
N HIS A 407 2.95 -0.10 8.89
CA HIS A 407 4.07 0.06 7.95
C HIS A 407 5.32 -0.72 8.36
N ASP A 408 5.46 -0.99 9.65
CA ASP A 408 6.54 -1.80 10.20
C ASP A 408 6.37 -3.31 9.96
N ILE A 409 5.17 -3.76 9.58
CA ILE A 409 4.86 -5.16 9.31
C ILE A 409 5.12 -5.45 7.82
N TYR A 410 5.84 -6.55 7.55
CA TYR A 410 6.24 -6.95 6.21
C TYR A 410 5.05 -7.02 5.23
N ASP A 411 5.17 -6.34 4.07
CA ASP A 411 4.21 -6.26 2.96
C ASP A 411 2.77 -5.81 3.28
N ILE A 412 2.45 -5.34 4.50
CA ILE A 412 1.11 -4.81 4.80
C ILE A 412 0.91 -3.40 4.22
N ARG A 413 1.97 -2.59 4.17
CA ARG A 413 1.94 -1.23 3.59
C ARG A 413 1.34 -1.21 2.18
N ASP A 414 1.82 -2.08 1.30
CA ASP A 414 1.34 -2.14 -0.07
C ASP A 414 -0.05 -2.79 -0.15
N LEU A 415 -0.40 -3.64 0.81
CA LEU A 415 -1.68 -4.35 0.86
C LEU A 415 -2.84 -3.41 1.25
N ILE A 416 -2.65 -2.55 2.27
CA ILE A 416 -3.67 -1.59 2.72
C ILE A 416 -3.92 -0.46 1.71
N SER A 417 -3.11 -0.35 0.66
CA SER A 417 -3.40 0.54 -0.47
C SER A 417 -4.66 0.13 -1.26
N ARG A 418 -5.22 -1.05 -0.99
CA ARG A 418 -6.46 -1.55 -1.61
C ARG A 418 -7.64 -1.36 -0.64
N PRO A 419 -8.74 -0.70 -1.03
CA PRO A 419 -9.86 -0.38 -0.13
C PRO A 419 -10.42 -1.56 0.67
N ILE A 420 -10.56 -2.75 0.08
CA ILE A 420 -11.08 -3.92 0.79
C ILE A 420 -10.13 -4.42 1.89
N LEU A 421 -8.83 -4.35 1.65
CA LEU A 421 -7.79 -4.77 2.60
C LEU A 421 -7.62 -3.74 3.70
N LEU A 422 -7.70 -2.45 3.35
CA LEU A 422 -7.78 -1.37 4.32
C LEU A 422 -8.98 -1.56 5.26
N LYS A 423 -10.17 -1.89 4.73
CA LYS A 423 -11.36 -2.20 5.53
C LYS A 423 -11.10 -3.35 6.52
N MET A 424 -10.62 -4.49 6.03
CA MET A 424 -10.35 -5.67 6.87
C MET A 424 -9.30 -5.38 7.97
N VAL A 425 -8.20 -4.71 7.61
CA VAL A 425 -7.15 -4.36 8.59
C VAL A 425 -7.70 -3.34 9.59
N ALA A 426 -8.46 -2.34 9.14
CA ALA A 426 -9.05 -1.36 10.05
C ALA A 426 -10.06 -2.00 11.01
N GLU A 427 -10.94 -2.89 10.54
CA GLU A 427 -11.90 -3.62 11.39
C GLU A 427 -11.17 -4.48 12.43
N THR A 428 -10.20 -5.30 12.02
CA THR A 428 -9.45 -6.17 12.94
C THR A 428 -8.61 -5.39 13.96
N VAL A 429 -8.10 -4.21 13.60
CA VAL A 429 -7.41 -3.31 14.53
C VAL A 429 -8.41 -2.60 15.44
N LYS A 430 -9.53 -2.13 14.90
CA LYS A 430 -10.60 -1.44 15.64
C LYS A 430 -11.21 -2.35 16.71
N ASP A 431 -11.55 -3.58 16.36
CA ASP A 431 -12.26 -4.51 17.23
C ASP A 431 -11.33 -5.15 18.29
N GLY A 432 -10.01 -4.91 18.18
CA GLY A 432 -9.01 -5.42 19.13
C GLY A 432 -8.62 -6.88 18.90
N ASP A 433 -9.10 -7.49 17.81
CA ASP A 433 -8.74 -8.85 17.38
C ASP A 433 -7.24 -8.99 17.15
N ILE A 434 -6.59 -7.91 16.68
CA ILE A 434 -5.13 -7.81 16.53
C ILE A 434 -4.61 -6.72 17.47
N GLN A 435 -3.86 -7.09 18.52
CA GLN A 435 -3.22 -6.11 19.40
C GLN A 435 -1.84 -5.68 18.88
N LEU A 436 -1.75 -4.45 18.37
CA LEU A 436 -0.53 -3.88 17.77
C LEU A 436 0.58 -3.57 18.80
N ASN A 437 0.22 -3.52 20.08
CA ASN A 437 1.13 -3.21 21.18
C ASN A 437 1.74 -4.46 21.86
N LYS A 438 1.14 -5.65 21.69
CA LYS A 438 1.65 -6.89 22.26
C LYS A 438 2.65 -7.55 21.32
N ALA A 439 3.61 -8.26 21.94
CA ALA A 439 4.52 -9.18 21.28
C ALA A 439 3.81 -10.28 20.44
N GLN A 440 2.48 -10.41 20.59
CA GLN A 440 1.58 -11.32 19.89
C GLN A 440 1.11 -10.83 18.51
N LEU A 441 1.63 -9.70 18.00
CA LEU A 441 1.59 -9.34 16.56
C LEU A 441 2.08 -10.47 15.63
N SER A 442 2.70 -11.46 16.25
CA SER A 442 3.11 -12.72 15.72
C SER A 442 1.96 -13.55 15.10
N MET A 443 0.67 -13.37 15.44
CA MET A 443 -0.41 -13.97 14.59
C MET A 443 -0.36 -13.53 13.11
N GLY A 444 0.39 -12.45 12.82
CA GLY A 444 1.22 -12.31 11.63
C GLY A 444 0.49 -11.98 10.32
N PRO A 445 1.15 -11.33 9.35
CA PRO A 445 0.62 -11.13 8.00
C PRO A 445 0.06 -12.41 7.37
N THR A 446 0.60 -13.58 7.70
CA THR A 446 0.11 -14.87 7.21
C THR A 446 -1.40 -15.03 7.42
N LEU A 447 -1.95 -14.69 8.58
CA LEU A 447 -3.40 -14.79 8.83
C LEU A 447 -4.19 -13.79 7.97
N LEU A 448 -3.71 -12.54 7.82
CA LEU A 448 -4.36 -11.54 6.97
C LEU A 448 -4.41 -11.98 5.50
N TYR A 449 -3.32 -12.56 5.00
CA TYR A 449 -3.27 -13.14 3.66
C TYR A 449 -4.20 -14.36 3.55
N GLU A 450 -4.27 -15.22 4.57
CA GLU A 450 -5.21 -16.35 4.60
C GLU A 450 -6.67 -15.87 4.51
N VAL A 451 -7.08 -14.94 5.37
CA VAL A 451 -8.46 -14.40 5.38
C VAL A 451 -8.78 -13.67 4.08
N TYR A 452 -7.86 -12.85 3.56
CA TYR A 452 -8.10 -12.12 2.31
C TYR A 452 -8.20 -13.07 1.10
N THR A 453 -7.26 -14.00 0.97
CA THR A 453 -7.25 -14.93 -0.18
C THR A 453 -8.46 -15.86 -0.14
N GLN A 454 -8.86 -16.31 1.06
CA GLN A 454 -10.08 -17.09 1.28
C GLN A 454 -11.34 -16.30 0.93
N ALA A 455 -11.49 -15.08 1.47
CA ALA A 455 -12.65 -14.22 1.19
C ALA A 455 -12.73 -13.86 -0.31
N SER A 456 -11.60 -13.65 -0.98
CA SER A 456 -11.54 -13.44 -2.43
C SER A 456 -11.99 -14.70 -3.19
N ALA A 457 -11.58 -15.90 -2.77
CA ALA A 457 -11.97 -17.15 -3.41
C ALA A 457 -13.47 -17.47 -3.21
N ASP A 458 -13.99 -17.25 -2.00
CA ASP A 458 -15.39 -17.49 -1.63
C ASP A 458 -16.35 -16.50 -2.30
N ARG A 459 -16.01 -15.21 -2.32
CA ARG A 459 -16.88 -14.19 -2.93
C ARG A 459 -17.08 -14.42 -4.43
N GLU A 460 -16.06 -14.94 -5.11
CA GLU A 460 -16.16 -15.27 -6.54
C GLU A 460 -16.99 -16.55 -6.79
N TRP A 461 -17.10 -17.44 -5.81
CA TRP A 461 -18.03 -18.58 -5.84
C TRP A 461 -19.51 -18.13 -5.77
N CYS A 462 -19.80 -17.11 -4.97
CA CYS A 462 -21.15 -16.57 -4.79
C CYS A 462 -21.69 -15.74 -5.97
N LYS A 463 -20.94 -15.59 -7.08
CA LYS A 463 -21.30 -14.73 -8.22
C LYS A 463 -21.99 -15.45 -9.41
N GLY A 464 -22.60 -16.61 -9.17
CA GLY A 464 -23.48 -17.31 -10.12
C GLY A 464 -22.83 -18.46 -10.90
N ASP A 465 -23.67 -19.27 -11.55
CA ASP A 465 -23.35 -20.60 -12.12
C ASP A 465 -22.19 -20.61 -13.15
N VAL A 466 -21.85 -19.47 -13.76
CA VAL A 466 -20.73 -19.34 -14.72
C VAL A 466 -19.36 -19.32 -14.04
N ARG A 467 -19.29 -18.84 -12.79
CA ARG A 467 -18.06 -18.67 -12.02
C ARG A 467 -17.85 -19.80 -10.99
N GLN A 468 -18.58 -20.92 -11.12
CA GLN A 468 -18.50 -22.09 -10.24
C GLN A 468 -17.72 -23.27 -10.87
N LEU A 469 -16.84 -23.00 -11.84
CA LEU A 469 -16.01 -24.03 -12.48
C LEU A 469 -15.00 -24.64 -11.50
N PHE A 470 -14.34 -23.79 -10.70
CA PHE A 470 -13.55 -24.21 -9.55
C PHE A 470 -14.21 -23.81 -8.23
N SER A 471 -14.24 -24.74 -7.27
CA SER A 471 -14.54 -24.43 -5.88
C SER A 471 -13.52 -23.45 -5.30
N SER A 472 -13.92 -22.74 -4.23
CA SER A 472 -13.00 -21.87 -3.48
C SER A 472 -11.70 -22.61 -3.15
N GLU A 473 -11.81 -23.86 -2.70
CA GLU A 473 -10.66 -24.71 -2.40
C GLU A 473 -9.81 -25.04 -3.64
N GLN A 474 -10.42 -25.36 -4.78
CA GLN A 474 -9.69 -25.64 -6.02
C GLN A 474 -8.92 -24.41 -6.53
N ARG A 475 -9.44 -23.19 -6.34
CA ARG A 475 -8.74 -21.94 -6.71
C ARG A 475 -7.50 -21.69 -5.86
N LEU A 476 -7.62 -21.94 -4.55
CA LEU A 476 -6.51 -21.80 -3.63
C LEU A 476 -5.45 -22.88 -3.93
N ALA A 477 -5.88 -24.12 -4.20
CA ALA A 477 -5.00 -25.20 -4.64
C ALA A 477 -4.29 -24.90 -5.97
N PHE A 478 -4.97 -24.28 -6.94
CA PHE A 478 -4.34 -23.80 -8.18
C PHE A 478 -3.29 -22.72 -7.89
N SER A 479 -3.60 -21.77 -7.02
CA SER A 479 -2.69 -20.68 -6.65
C SER A 479 -1.44 -21.20 -5.92
N GLU A 480 -1.60 -22.20 -5.05
CA GLU A 480 -0.52 -22.95 -4.42
C GLU A 480 0.39 -23.62 -5.47
N MET A 481 -0.19 -24.31 -6.45
CA MET A 481 0.57 -24.96 -7.53
C MET A 481 1.25 -23.97 -8.48
N LEU A 482 0.62 -22.82 -8.74
CA LEU A 482 1.21 -21.73 -9.50
C LEU A 482 2.46 -21.19 -8.78
N ALA A 483 2.34 -20.89 -7.49
CA ALA A 483 3.47 -20.42 -6.68
C ALA A 483 4.61 -21.44 -6.62
N TYR A 484 4.28 -22.73 -6.49
CA TYR A 484 5.27 -23.80 -6.55
C TYR A 484 5.96 -23.89 -7.92
N SER A 485 5.21 -23.74 -9.02
CA SER A 485 5.77 -23.71 -10.38
C SER A 485 6.69 -22.51 -10.60
N MET A 486 6.31 -21.33 -10.13
CA MET A 486 7.12 -20.11 -10.23
C MET A 486 8.44 -20.26 -9.48
N PHE A 487 8.38 -20.76 -8.24
CA PHE A 487 9.57 -20.95 -7.41
C PHE A 487 10.52 -22.00 -7.99
N THR A 488 10.01 -23.15 -8.42
CA THR A 488 10.85 -24.24 -8.95
C THR A 488 11.55 -23.89 -10.26
N ASN A 489 10.95 -23.00 -11.06
CA ASN A 489 11.51 -22.54 -12.32
C ASN A 489 12.24 -21.18 -12.21
N ASP A 490 12.29 -20.56 -11.02
CA ASP A 490 12.86 -19.23 -10.77
C ASP A 490 12.31 -18.14 -11.71
N VAL A 491 10.98 -18.10 -11.86
CA VAL A 491 10.25 -17.16 -12.73
C VAL A 491 9.09 -16.52 -11.99
N LEU A 492 8.68 -15.32 -12.41
CA LEU A 492 7.52 -14.60 -11.84
C LEU A 492 6.20 -14.84 -12.60
N GLU A 493 6.26 -15.65 -13.66
CA GLU A 493 5.14 -15.99 -14.53
C GLU A 493 5.24 -17.47 -14.94
N ALA A 494 4.12 -18.17 -15.06
CA ALA A 494 4.12 -19.58 -15.44
C ALA A 494 3.03 -19.92 -16.46
N GLU A 495 3.39 -20.74 -17.44
CA GLU A 495 2.46 -21.30 -18.44
C GLU A 495 1.53 -22.33 -17.79
N TYR A 496 0.26 -22.34 -18.20
CA TYR A 496 -0.74 -23.29 -17.68
C TYR A 496 -0.27 -24.76 -17.76
N GLU A 497 0.31 -25.14 -18.90
CA GLU A 497 0.78 -26.52 -19.12
C GLU A 497 1.85 -26.93 -18.12
N ASN A 498 2.71 -26.01 -17.69
CA ASN A 498 3.75 -26.29 -16.71
C ASN A 498 3.14 -26.53 -15.32
N ILE A 499 2.12 -25.76 -14.95
CA ILE A 499 1.37 -25.94 -13.70
C ILE A 499 0.69 -27.31 -13.67
N VAL A 500 0.03 -27.71 -14.76
CA VAL A 500 -0.62 -29.03 -14.86
C VAL A 500 0.40 -30.16 -14.77
N LYS A 501 1.48 -30.11 -15.55
CA LYS A 501 2.55 -31.12 -15.51
C LYS A 501 3.14 -31.26 -14.11
N LEU A 502 3.35 -30.13 -13.43
CA LEU A 502 3.85 -30.11 -12.06
C LEU A 502 2.84 -30.70 -11.08
N THR A 503 1.56 -30.38 -11.24
CA THR A 503 0.45 -30.94 -10.44
C THR A 503 0.39 -32.46 -10.56
N GLU A 504 0.51 -33.00 -11.79
CA GLU A 504 0.55 -34.45 -12.00
C GLU A 504 1.77 -35.09 -11.35
N THR A 505 2.93 -34.45 -11.46
CA THR A 505 4.17 -34.92 -10.84
C THR A 505 4.03 -34.98 -9.32
N VAL A 506 3.51 -33.91 -8.71
CA VAL A 506 3.27 -33.85 -7.26
C VAL A 506 2.23 -34.90 -6.83
N ARG A 507 1.12 -35.03 -7.56
CA ARG A 507 0.09 -36.03 -7.26
C ARG A 507 0.65 -37.45 -7.28
N ASN A 508 1.38 -37.80 -8.34
CA ASN A 508 1.92 -39.15 -8.52
C ASN A 508 3.00 -39.47 -7.49
N ASN A 509 3.84 -38.50 -7.15
CA ASN A 509 4.97 -38.72 -6.23
C ASN A 509 4.56 -38.68 -4.75
N TYR A 510 3.45 -38.00 -4.40
CA TYR A 510 3.10 -37.72 -3.00
C TYR A 510 1.67 -38.13 -2.59
N SER A 511 0.92 -38.80 -3.47
CA SER A 511 -0.44 -39.30 -3.19
C SER A 511 -1.36 -38.22 -2.59
N ILE A 512 -1.41 -37.06 -3.25
CA ILE A 512 -2.26 -35.92 -2.86
C ILE A 512 -3.53 -35.94 -3.72
N GLU A 513 -4.64 -36.41 -3.14
CA GLU A 513 -5.91 -36.63 -3.84
C GLU A 513 -6.71 -35.34 -4.13
N GLU A 514 -6.48 -34.26 -3.40
CA GLU A 514 -7.14 -32.95 -3.62
C GLU A 514 -6.89 -32.36 -5.02
N PHE A 515 -5.86 -32.84 -5.74
CA PHE A 515 -5.57 -32.45 -7.12
C PHE A 515 -6.26 -33.35 -8.17
N GLN A 516 -7.20 -34.22 -7.78
CA GLN A 516 -7.90 -35.11 -8.71
C GLN A 516 -8.70 -34.37 -9.79
N ASP A 517 -9.29 -33.23 -9.45
CA ASP A 517 -10.22 -32.49 -10.31
C ASP A 517 -9.53 -31.56 -11.32
N LEU A 518 -8.26 -31.17 -11.10
CA LEU A 518 -7.49 -30.34 -12.04
C LEU A 518 -7.23 -31.05 -13.39
N LYS A 519 -7.42 -32.38 -13.44
CA LYS A 519 -7.14 -33.23 -14.61
C LYS A 519 -8.28 -33.26 -15.64
N ASN A 520 -9.51 -32.96 -15.22
CA ASN A 520 -10.70 -32.98 -16.08
C ASN A 520 -11.04 -31.61 -16.69
N THR A 521 -10.34 -30.56 -16.28
CA THR A 521 -10.49 -29.20 -16.80
C THR A 521 -9.65 -29.05 -18.07
N LYS A 522 -10.28 -28.81 -19.23
CA LYS A 522 -9.54 -28.58 -20.48
C LYS A 522 -8.70 -27.31 -20.36
N ILE A 523 -7.64 -27.21 -21.16
CA ILE A 523 -6.81 -25.99 -21.29
C ILE A 523 -7.66 -24.75 -21.63
N SER A 524 -8.80 -24.92 -22.33
CA SER A 524 -9.80 -23.85 -22.50
C SER A 524 -10.34 -23.34 -21.17
N ASP A 525 -10.65 -24.26 -20.24
CA ASP A 525 -11.43 -24.05 -19.02
C ASP A 525 -10.61 -23.45 -17.85
N THR A 526 -9.28 -23.50 -17.91
CA THR A 526 -8.37 -22.91 -16.90
C THR A 526 -7.74 -21.61 -17.34
N SER A 527 -7.60 -21.44 -18.64
CA SER A 527 -7.44 -20.14 -19.27
C SER A 527 -8.63 -19.22 -18.89
N GLU A 528 -9.81 -19.83 -18.65
CA GLU A 528 -11.06 -19.18 -18.24
C GLU A 528 -11.11 -18.73 -16.77
N ASP A 529 -10.32 -19.31 -15.85
CA ASP A 529 -10.40 -19.04 -14.41
C ASP A 529 -9.22 -18.23 -13.83
N GLY A 530 -8.05 -18.16 -14.48
CA GLY A 530 -6.94 -17.37 -13.91
C GLY A 530 -7.04 -15.84 -14.05
N GLN A 531 -8.18 -15.33 -14.55
CA GLN A 531 -8.61 -13.93 -14.40
C GLN A 531 -9.51 -13.71 -13.15
N ILE A 532 -9.81 -14.77 -12.37
CA ILE A 532 -10.95 -14.77 -11.44
C ILE A 532 -10.58 -14.40 -10.00
N CYS A 533 -9.35 -14.65 -9.54
CA CYS A 533 -8.93 -14.23 -8.19
C CYS A 533 -8.27 -12.85 -8.19
N ALA A 534 -8.61 -12.02 -7.19
CA ALA A 534 -8.13 -10.65 -7.02
C ALA A 534 -6.61 -10.46 -7.04
N PHE A 535 -5.88 -11.53 -6.72
CA PHE A 535 -4.44 -11.57 -6.54
C PHE A 535 -3.70 -12.25 -7.70
N LEU A 536 -4.40 -12.66 -8.77
CA LEU A 536 -3.82 -13.24 -9.98
C LEU A 536 -4.06 -12.34 -11.20
N LYS A 537 -3.08 -12.29 -12.09
CA LYS A 537 -3.15 -11.67 -13.42
C LYS A 537 -2.75 -12.71 -14.46
N ARG A 538 -3.35 -12.60 -15.65
CA ARG A 538 -3.02 -13.42 -16.81
C ARG A 538 -2.46 -12.53 -17.92
N GLU A 539 -1.37 -12.96 -18.55
CA GLU A 539 -0.78 -12.33 -19.73
C GLU A 539 -0.59 -13.40 -20.82
N GLY A 540 -1.43 -13.35 -21.86
CA GLY A 540 -1.43 -14.39 -22.90
C GLY A 540 -1.78 -15.78 -22.34
N SER A 541 -0.86 -16.74 -22.43
CA SER A 541 -0.99 -18.10 -21.88
C SER A 541 -0.41 -18.26 -20.47
N LYS A 542 0.20 -17.20 -19.92
CA LYS A 542 0.90 -17.20 -18.64
C LYS A 542 0.06 -16.62 -17.52
N PHE A 543 0.30 -17.11 -16.31
CA PHE A 543 -0.26 -16.60 -15.07
C PHE A 543 0.84 -15.98 -14.20
N LEU A 544 0.51 -14.89 -13.52
CA LEU A 544 1.36 -14.20 -12.56
C LEU A 544 0.54 -13.71 -11.36
N PHE A 545 1.21 -13.48 -10.22
CA PHE A 545 0.57 -12.82 -9.08
C PHE A 545 0.58 -11.31 -9.28
N THR A 546 -0.45 -10.61 -8.77
CA THR A 546 -0.48 -9.13 -8.78
C THR A 546 0.62 -8.52 -7.93
N HIS A 547 1.16 -9.29 -6.97
CA HIS A 547 2.30 -8.92 -6.15
C HIS A 547 3.11 -10.16 -5.76
N LYS A 548 4.44 -10.04 -5.65
CA LYS A 548 5.35 -11.15 -5.33
C LYS A 548 5.04 -11.79 -3.98
N SER A 549 4.56 -11.01 -3.02
CA SER A 549 4.18 -11.50 -1.69
C SER A 549 3.09 -12.57 -1.72
N PHE A 550 2.16 -12.52 -2.69
CA PHE A 550 1.16 -13.59 -2.84
C PHE A 550 1.81 -14.90 -3.29
N MET A 551 2.78 -14.86 -4.20
CA MET A 551 3.56 -16.05 -4.58
C MET A 551 4.25 -16.65 -3.35
N GLU A 552 4.91 -15.81 -2.54
CA GLU A 552 5.64 -16.23 -1.34
C GLU A 552 4.69 -16.83 -0.29
N PHE A 553 3.55 -16.18 -0.07
CA PHE A 553 2.49 -16.64 0.82
C PHE A 553 1.88 -17.98 0.37
N PHE A 554 1.48 -18.11 -0.89
CA PHE A 554 0.84 -19.34 -1.40
C PHE A 554 1.80 -20.52 -1.40
N LEU A 555 3.10 -20.30 -1.66
CA LEU A 555 4.10 -21.35 -1.51
C LEU A 555 4.23 -21.78 -0.04
N ALA A 556 4.29 -20.83 0.91
CA ALA A 556 4.33 -21.16 2.33
C ALA A 556 3.08 -21.92 2.78
N ARG A 557 1.89 -21.50 2.31
CA ARG A 557 0.61 -22.18 2.57
C ARG A 557 0.61 -23.62 2.05
N PHE A 558 1.08 -23.83 0.81
CA PHE A 558 1.20 -25.15 0.19
C PHE A 558 2.09 -26.09 1.02
N ILE A 559 3.27 -25.61 1.43
CA ILE A 559 4.21 -26.37 2.28
C ILE A 559 3.56 -26.75 3.60
N ASN A 560 2.84 -25.81 4.24
CA ASN A 560 2.19 -26.05 5.52
C ASN A 560 1.04 -27.07 5.41
N ARG A 561 0.10 -26.88 4.47
CA ARG A 561 -1.03 -27.82 4.29
C ARG A 561 -0.58 -29.24 3.98
N LYS A 562 0.57 -29.40 3.32
CA LYS A 562 1.13 -30.69 2.91
C LYS A 562 2.38 -31.07 3.69
N PHE A 563 2.56 -30.53 4.89
CA PHE A 563 3.80 -30.66 5.67
C PHE A 563 4.31 -32.11 5.78
N ASP A 564 3.45 -33.04 6.19
CA ASP A 564 3.83 -34.45 6.43
C ASP A 564 4.08 -35.27 5.17
N LYS A 565 3.41 -34.93 4.06
CA LYS A 565 3.48 -35.72 2.81
C LYS A 565 4.57 -35.20 1.87
N PHE A 566 4.62 -33.89 1.70
CA PHE A 566 5.45 -33.21 0.71
C PHE A 566 6.36 -32.16 1.35
N GLY A 567 5.84 -31.38 2.29
CA GLY A 567 6.51 -30.20 2.84
C GLY A 567 7.89 -30.54 3.42
N ILE A 568 8.02 -31.61 4.22
CA ILE A 568 9.32 -32.03 4.77
C ILE A 568 10.33 -32.33 3.66
N LYS A 569 9.94 -33.08 2.62
CA LYS A 569 10.85 -33.42 1.52
C LYS A 569 11.23 -32.19 0.72
N PHE A 570 10.27 -31.31 0.44
CA PHE A 570 10.55 -30.05 -0.25
C PHE A 570 11.52 -29.16 0.54
N LEU A 571 11.30 -29.01 1.85
CA LEU A 571 12.17 -28.28 2.76
C LEU A 571 13.57 -28.90 2.90
N ASN A 572 13.71 -30.18 2.56
CA ASN A 572 14.96 -30.92 2.54
C ASN A 572 15.82 -30.64 1.30
N GLU A 573 15.18 -30.32 0.17
CA GLU A 573 15.80 -30.19 -1.15
C GLU A 573 15.98 -28.71 -1.57
N SER A 574 15.16 -27.80 -1.03
CA SER A 574 15.11 -26.40 -1.47
C SER A 574 15.47 -25.41 -0.36
N ILE A 575 16.41 -24.51 -0.65
CA ILE A 575 16.73 -23.38 0.25
C ILE A 575 15.67 -22.30 0.05
N LEU A 576 14.90 -22.00 1.09
CA LEU A 576 13.82 -21.02 0.99
C LEU A 576 14.30 -19.58 1.18
N PRO A 577 13.81 -18.62 0.38
CA PRO A 577 13.95 -17.19 0.65
C PRO A 577 13.41 -16.78 2.01
N ASN A 578 13.90 -15.65 2.52
CA ASN A 578 13.55 -15.14 3.84
C ASN A 578 12.04 -14.84 3.96
N GLU A 579 11.45 -14.38 2.86
CA GLU A 579 10.04 -13.99 2.76
C GLU A 579 9.10 -15.21 2.84
N ILE A 580 9.46 -16.34 2.23
CA ILE A 580 8.69 -17.59 2.34
C ILE A 580 8.82 -18.18 3.75
N ILE A 581 10.02 -18.12 4.34
CA ILE A 581 10.24 -18.56 5.73
C ILE A 581 9.44 -17.70 6.70
N TYR A 582 9.33 -16.40 6.44
CA TYR A 582 8.50 -15.49 7.23
C TYR A 582 7.04 -15.97 7.26
N PHE A 583 6.43 -16.22 6.09
CA PHE A 583 5.06 -16.72 6.04
C PHE A 583 4.90 -18.12 6.65
N LEU A 584 5.86 -19.02 6.42
CA LEU A 584 5.85 -20.38 6.97
C LEU A 584 5.99 -20.37 8.50
N GLY A 585 6.84 -19.50 9.04
CA GLY A 585 6.96 -19.21 10.47
C GLY A 585 5.65 -18.70 11.07
N GLY A 586 4.84 -17.99 10.28
CA GLY A 586 3.47 -17.60 10.62
C GLY A 586 2.53 -18.76 11.00
N TYR A 587 2.79 -19.98 10.55
CA TYR A 587 1.98 -21.14 10.98
C TYR A 587 2.46 -21.76 12.30
N THR A 588 3.64 -21.36 12.79
CA THR A 588 4.23 -21.91 14.04
C THR A 588 3.69 -21.30 15.32
N PHE A 589 2.70 -20.40 15.25
CA PHE A 589 2.00 -19.91 16.45
C PHE A 589 1.06 -20.93 17.08
N GLU A 590 0.66 -21.95 16.32
CA GLU A 590 -0.07 -23.06 16.90
C GLU A 590 0.89 -23.96 17.70
N ASN A 591 0.64 -24.10 19.01
CA ASN A 591 1.48 -24.89 19.93
C ASN A 591 1.80 -26.30 19.40
N ASN A 592 0.81 -26.97 18.79
CA ASN A 592 1.01 -28.34 18.30
C ASN A 592 1.96 -28.38 17.10
N PHE A 593 1.89 -27.39 16.21
CA PHE A 593 2.74 -27.34 15.03
C PHE A 593 4.17 -26.92 15.37
N SER A 594 4.35 -25.92 16.22
CA SER A 594 5.69 -25.51 16.70
C SER A 594 6.44 -26.63 17.41
N LEU A 595 5.77 -27.40 18.27
CA LEU A 595 6.39 -28.55 18.93
C LEU A 595 6.76 -29.65 17.94
N LYS A 596 5.90 -29.91 16.94
CA LYS A 596 6.20 -30.86 15.87
C LYS A 596 7.42 -30.44 15.05
N VAL A 597 7.50 -29.15 14.68
CA VAL A 597 8.65 -28.58 13.97
C VAL A 597 9.92 -28.66 14.84
N LEU A 598 9.83 -28.32 16.12
CA LEU A 598 10.95 -28.40 17.05
C LEU A 598 11.52 -29.82 17.16
N ASN A 599 10.65 -30.83 17.35
CA ASN A 599 11.07 -32.22 17.41
C ASN A 599 11.78 -32.64 16.11
N LEU A 600 11.21 -32.26 14.95
CA LEU A 600 11.81 -32.56 13.65
C LEU A 600 13.17 -31.87 13.46
N VAL A 601 13.34 -30.64 13.97
CA VAL A 601 14.61 -29.88 13.91
C VAL A 601 15.69 -30.53 14.78
N ASN A 602 15.32 -31.02 15.97
CA ASN A 602 16.27 -31.68 16.86
C ASN A 602 16.75 -33.02 16.29
N ASP A 603 15.87 -33.73 15.60
CA ASP A 603 16.15 -35.05 15.02
C ASP A 603 16.74 -35.00 13.61
N CYS A 604 16.71 -33.85 12.91
CA CYS A 604 17.13 -33.78 11.51
C CYS A 604 18.66 -33.69 11.35
N SER A 605 19.17 -34.48 10.41
CA SER A 605 20.57 -34.44 9.97
C SER A 605 20.79 -33.59 8.73
N ASN A 606 19.72 -33.26 7.98
CA ASN A 606 19.84 -32.47 6.77
C ASN A 606 19.96 -30.97 7.09
N SER A 607 21.06 -30.36 6.64
CA SER A 607 21.38 -28.95 6.90
C SER A 607 20.40 -27.93 6.27
N ILE A 608 19.78 -28.24 5.12
CA ILE A 608 18.80 -27.36 4.46
C ILE A 608 17.47 -27.42 5.23
N LEU A 609 17.02 -28.63 5.57
CA LEU A 609 15.82 -28.84 6.38
C LEU A 609 15.96 -28.16 7.74
N PHE A 610 17.10 -28.37 8.41
CA PHE A 610 17.43 -27.68 9.66
C PHE A 610 17.34 -26.17 9.48
N ARG A 611 18.05 -25.61 8.49
CA ARG A 611 18.09 -24.17 8.25
C ARG A 611 16.70 -23.59 8.01
N ASN A 612 15.87 -24.23 7.20
CA ASN A 612 14.52 -23.72 6.90
C ASN A 612 13.62 -23.77 8.14
N LEU A 613 13.58 -24.91 8.84
CA LEU A 613 12.66 -25.12 9.96
C LEU A 613 13.09 -24.40 11.24
N SER A 614 14.38 -24.42 11.57
CA SER A 614 14.88 -23.67 12.73
C SER A 614 14.57 -22.19 12.58
N SER A 615 14.69 -21.65 11.35
CA SER A 615 14.36 -20.26 11.05
C SER A 615 12.88 -19.95 11.21
N CYS A 616 11.99 -20.90 10.91
CA CYS A 616 10.55 -20.77 11.21
C CYS A 616 10.31 -20.67 12.72
N LEU A 617 11.04 -21.43 13.54
CA LEU A 617 10.94 -21.36 15.01
C LEU A 617 11.38 -19.99 15.56
N PHE A 618 12.30 -19.28 14.91
CA PHE A 618 12.64 -17.88 15.28
C PHE A 618 11.50 -16.89 15.00
N PHE A 619 10.49 -17.28 14.24
CA PHE A 619 9.25 -16.53 14.08
C PHE A 619 8.16 -16.97 15.06
N SER A 620 8.23 -18.15 15.69
CA SER A 620 7.17 -18.73 16.55
C SER A 620 6.82 -17.97 17.84
N GLY A 621 7.51 -16.87 18.15
CA GLY A 621 7.21 -16.03 19.31
C GLY A 621 7.54 -16.69 20.65
N ASN A 622 6.60 -16.58 21.59
CA ASN A 622 6.70 -17.12 22.96
C ASN A 622 6.23 -18.58 23.08
N THR A 623 5.79 -19.19 21.98
CA THR A 623 5.21 -20.53 21.93
C THR A 623 6.17 -21.61 22.43
N LEU A 624 7.47 -21.39 22.25
CA LEU A 624 8.53 -22.33 22.60
C LEU A 624 9.19 -22.04 23.96
N LYS A 625 8.52 -21.28 24.84
CA LYS A 625 9.04 -20.97 26.16
C LYS A 625 9.28 -22.25 26.98
N GLY A 626 10.51 -22.44 27.43
CA GLY A 626 10.95 -23.63 28.19
C GLY A 626 11.43 -24.79 27.32
N HIS A 627 11.44 -24.65 26.00
CA HIS A 627 11.91 -25.69 25.08
C HIS A 627 13.36 -25.47 24.64
N THR A 628 14.00 -26.53 24.16
CA THR A 628 15.38 -26.53 23.70
C THR A 628 15.48 -26.95 22.23
N LEU A 629 16.11 -26.10 21.43
CA LEU A 629 16.62 -26.42 20.09
C LEU A 629 18.06 -26.92 20.26
N SER A 630 18.24 -28.23 20.15
CA SER A 630 19.52 -28.93 20.32
C SER A 630 19.67 -29.97 19.20
N PRO A 631 20.11 -29.56 18.00
CA PRO A 631 20.34 -30.50 16.92
C PRO A 631 21.39 -31.53 17.32
N THR A 632 21.14 -32.77 16.88
CA THR A 632 22.06 -33.90 17.06
C THR A 632 23.36 -33.78 16.26
N HIS A 633 23.41 -32.89 15.26
CA HIS A 633 24.54 -32.67 14.37
C HIS A 633 24.87 -31.17 14.31
N GLU A 634 26.13 -30.83 14.01
CA GLU A 634 26.54 -29.44 13.84
C GLU A 634 25.86 -28.84 12.61
N ASN A 635 24.81 -28.06 12.85
CA ASN A 635 23.95 -27.51 11.82
C ASN A 635 23.98 -25.98 11.83
N ARG A 636 23.69 -25.38 10.67
CA ARG A 636 23.83 -23.94 10.45
C ARG A 636 22.53 -23.27 10.00
N ILE A 637 22.28 -22.08 10.53
CA ILE A 637 21.31 -21.10 10.04
C ILE A 637 22.09 -20.06 9.24
N TYR A 638 21.70 -19.78 8.01
CA TYR A 638 22.47 -18.89 7.14
C TYR A 638 21.66 -18.11 6.12
N ASN A 639 22.21 -16.96 5.71
CA ASN A 639 21.65 -16.04 4.71
C ASN A 639 20.20 -15.64 5.01
N LEU A 640 19.95 -15.13 6.21
CA LEU A 640 18.61 -14.76 6.69
C LEU A 640 18.61 -13.42 7.41
N SER A 641 17.45 -12.77 7.41
CA SER A 641 17.26 -11.46 8.03
C SER A 641 15.96 -11.44 8.83
N PHE A 642 16.11 -11.47 10.14
CA PHE A 642 15.02 -11.41 11.09
C PHE A 642 14.79 -9.95 11.51
N ARG A 643 13.53 -9.51 11.44
CA ARG A 643 13.14 -8.13 11.77
C ARG A 643 12.05 -8.14 12.82
N LYS A 644 12.27 -7.43 13.92
CA LYS A 644 11.30 -7.19 15.00
C LYS A 644 10.71 -8.47 15.61
N ASN A 645 11.46 -9.57 15.57
CA ASN A 645 11.04 -10.82 16.19
C ASN A 645 11.18 -10.74 17.70
N LYS A 646 10.27 -11.39 18.41
CA LYS A 646 10.31 -11.51 19.87
C LYS A 646 10.35 -12.99 20.24
N ILE A 647 11.35 -13.39 21.02
CA ILE A 647 11.50 -14.80 21.42
C ILE A 647 11.75 -14.83 22.91
N GLU A 648 10.95 -15.63 23.61
CA GLU A 648 11.04 -15.79 25.05
C GLU A 648 11.24 -17.25 25.45
N GLY A 649 12.29 -17.50 26.24
CA GLY A 649 12.48 -18.77 26.96
C GLY A 649 12.89 -19.97 26.10
N LEU A 650 13.30 -19.76 24.85
CA LEU A 650 13.91 -20.81 24.02
C LEU A 650 15.38 -21.00 24.41
N SER A 651 15.83 -22.24 24.58
CA SER A 651 17.27 -22.54 24.65
C SER A 651 17.75 -23.00 23.27
N VAL A 652 18.81 -22.41 22.75
CA VAL A 652 19.45 -22.78 21.49
C VAL A 652 20.84 -23.33 21.80
N GLN A 653 21.12 -24.54 21.31
CA GLN A 653 22.37 -25.24 21.59
C GLN A 653 23.04 -25.69 20.29
N ASN A 654 24.37 -25.77 20.28
CA ASN A 654 25.16 -26.39 19.18
C ASN A 654 24.78 -25.90 17.77
N THR A 655 24.39 -24.62 17.63
CA THR A 655 23.89 -24.06 16.37
C THR A 655 24.83 -22.98 15.85
N LYS A 656 25.17 -23.05 14.56
CA LYS A 656 25.98 -22.03 13.89
C LYS A 656 25.08 -21.02 13.15
N PHE A 657 25.30 -19.73 13.36
CA PHE A 657 24.66 -18.65 12.60
C PHE A 657 25.69 -18.05 11.65
N ASP A 658 25.43 -18.05 10.35
CA ASP A 658 26.36 -17.56 9.33
C ASP A 658 25.69 -16.56 8.38
N LYS A 659 26.18 -15.31 8.37
CA LYS A 659 25.58 -14.20 7.61
C LYS A 659 24.10 -13.98 7.96
N VAL A 660 23.77 -14.11 9.23
CA VAL A 660 22.42 -13.85 9.76
C VAL A 660 22.33 -12.39 10.23
N LYS A 661 21.17 -11.77 10.09
CA LYS A 661 20.92 -10.41 10.57
C LYS A 661 19.70 -10.40 11.49
N PHE A 662 19.81 -9.75 12.64
CA PHE A 662 18.69 -9.43 13.51
C PHE A 662 18.57 -7.92 13.61
N ARG A 663 17.39 -7.38 13.28
CA ARG A 663 17.10 -5.94 13.38
C ARG A 663 15.88 -5.69 14.24
N GLY A 664 16.00 -4.87 15.28
CA GLY A 664 14.88 -4.51 16.14
C GLY A 664 14.29 -5.68 16.94
N SER A 665 15.00 -6.80 17.04
CA SER A 665 14.48 -8.03 17.68
C SER A 665 14.64 -7.98 19.20
N GLU A 666 13.78 -8.67 19.94
CA GLU A 666 13.86 -8.80 21.41
C GLU A 666 13.99 -10.27 21.81
N PHE A 667 15.04 -10.60 22.56
CA PHE A 667 15.27 -11.90 23.16
C PHE A 667 15.12 -11.78 24.67
N ALA A 668 14.25 -12.59 25.27
CA ALA A 668 13.99 -12.58 26.70
C ALA A 668 14.15 -13.98 27.30
N THR A 669 14.90 -14.13 28.40
CA THR A 669 15.13 -15.44 29.04
C THR A 669 15.66 -16.52 28.10
N LEU A 670 16.33 -16.11 27.01
CA LEU A 670 16.86 -17.00 25.99
C LEU A 670 18.23 -17.51 26.43
N ALA A 671 18.50 -18.81 26.23
CA ALA A 671 19.80 -19.42 26.54
C ALA A 671 20.50 -19.88 25.26
N PHE A 672 21.57 -19.22 24.85
CA PHE A 672 22.49 -19.74 23.82
C PHE A 672 23.59 -20.54 24.51
N LYS A 673 23.78 -21.82 24.12
CA LYS A 673 24.86 -22.67 24.64
C LYS A 673 25.69 -23.25 23.51
N ALA A 674 27.01 -23.12 23.59
CA ALA A 674 27.95 -23.63 22.58
C ALA A 674 27.56 -23.27 21.13
N CYS A 675 26.98 -22.08 20.90
CA CYS A 675 26.60 -21.64 19.55
C CYS A 675 27.70 -20.79 18.92
N THR A 676 27.85 -20.87 17.60
CA THR A 676 28.82 -20.04 16.86
C THR A 676 28.08 -18.98 16.05
N ILE A 677 28.50 -17.72 16.08
CA ILE A 677 27.85 -16.63 15.35
C ILE A 677 28.82 -15.90 14.40
N ASN A 678 28.32 -15.63 13.20
CA ASN A 678 28.77 -14.63 12.23
C ASN A 678 27.51 -13.84 11.86
N THR A 679 27.17 -12.85 12.68
CA THR A 679 25.83 -12.26 12.73
C THR A 679 25.87 -10.76 13.02
N LEU A 680 24.98 -10.03 12.36
CA LEU A 680 24.75 -8.60 12.60
C LEU A 680 23.51 -8.42 13.47
N PHE A 681 23.68 -7.82 14.65
CA PHE A 681 22.60 -7.44 15.54
C PHE A 681 22.46 -5.91 15.53
N SER A 682 21.31 -5.40 15.10
CA SER A 682 21.03 -3.96 15.06
C SER A 682 19.77 -3.64 15.86
N LEU A 683 19.80 -2.63 16.72
CA LEU A 683 18.64 -2.24 17.55
C LEU A 683 18.03 -3.42 18.33
N THR A 684 18.84 -4.41 18.70
CA THR A 684 18.38 -5.68 19.27
C THR A 684 18.47 -5.63 20.79
N LYS A 685 17.46 -6.18 21.49
CA LYS A 685 17.46 -6.25 22.96
C LYS A 685 17.58 -7.68 23.44
N PHE A 686 18.44 -7.90 24.43
CA PHE A 686 18.62 -9.14 25.16
C PHE A 686 18.26 -8.86 26.62
N LYS A 687 17.31 -9.59 27.19
CA LYS A 687 16.83 -9.41 28.57
C LYS A 687 16.91 -10.73 29.32
N LYS A 688 17.65 -10.77 30.43
CA LYS A 688 17.78 -11.97 31.27
C LYS A 688 18.25 -13.20 30.49
N CYS A 689 19.09 -12.99 29.47
CA CYS A 689 19.58 -14.07 28.61
C CYS A 689 20.87 -14.64 29.17
N ASN A 690 21.07 -15.95 29.00
CA ASN A 690 22.37 -16.60 29.19
C ASN A 690 22.98 -16.86 27.80
N VAL A 691 24.15 -16.29 27.54
CA VAL A 691 24.72 -16.19 26.20
C VAL A 691 26.13 -16.76 26.21
N GLU A 692 26.25 -18.05 25.94
CA GLU A 692 27.51 -18.75 25.74
C GLU A 692 27.75 -18.98 24.24
N LEU A 693 28.65 -18.16 23.65
CA LEU A 693 28.85 -18.10 22.19
C LEU A 693 30.32 -18.02 21.79
N ILE A 694 30.64 -18.61 20.63
CA ILE A 694 31.84 -18.29 19.86
C ILE A 694 31.42 -17.30 18.77
N ALA A 695 31.92 -16.07 18.79
CA ALA A 695 31.54 -15.04 17.82
C ALA A 695 32.73 -14.65 16.93
N ASN A 696 32.53 -14.78 15.62
CA ASN A 696 33.50 -14.44 14.59
C ASN A 696 32.85 -13.42 13.65
N ASP A 697 33.58 -12.37 13.25
CA ASP A 697 33.13 -11.37 12.27
C ASP A 697 31.71 -10.81 12.54
N SER A 698 31.36 -10.66 13.82
CA SER A 698 30.01 -10.27 14.25
C SER A 698 29.96 -8.82 14.71
N GLU A 699 28.82 -8.16 14.51
CA GLU A 699 28.64 -6.76 14.88
C GLU A 699 27.34 -6.56 15.65
N PHE A 700 27.42 -5.75 16.71
CA PHE A 700 26.31 -5.33 17.54
C PHE A 700 26.20 -3.80 17.50
N THR A 701 25.18 -3.30 16.81
CA THR A 701 24.94 -1.86 16.58
C THR A 701 23.70 -1.43 17.36
N SER A 702 23.84 -0.49 18.29
CA SER A 702 22.72 0.00 19.10
C SER A 702 21.94 -1.12 19.82
N ALA A 703 22.64 -2.16 20.26
CA ALA A 703 22.04 -3.27 20.98
C ALA A 703 21.90 -2.94 22.48
N LEU A 704 21.01 -3.65 23.17
CA LEU A 704 20.84 -3.58 24.63
C LEU A 704 20.95 -4.97 25.23
N PHE A 705 21.86 -5.16 26.19
CA PHE A 705 21.92 -6.32 27.05
C PHE A 705 21.50 -5.90 28.46
N GLU A 706 20.42 -6.47 28.98
CA GLU A 706 19.84 -6.14 30.29
C GLU A 706 19.76 -7.41 31.15
N SER A 707 20.41 -7.40 32.31
CA SER A 707 20.49 -8.53 33.24
C SER A 707 20.96 -9.83 32.58
N CYS A 708 21.89 -9.76 31.62
CA CYS A 708 22.39 -10.92 30.89
C CYS A 708 23.66 -11.51 31.53
N GLU A 709 23.83 -12.83 31.40
CA GLU A 709 25.10 -13.51 31.64
C GLU A 709 25.71 -13.87 30.29
N ILE A 710 26.90 -13.36 30.01
CA ILE A 710 27.52 -13.42 28.69
C ILE A 710 28.90 -14.02 28.83
N THR A 711 29.14 -15.19 28.23
CA THR A 711 30.47 -15.82 28.14
C THR A 711 30.80 -16.01 26.67
N LYS A 712 31.84 -15.32 26.19
CA LYS A 712 32.11 -15.25 24.76
C LYS A 712 33.58 -15.45 24.43
N LYS A 713 33.84 -16.33 23.45
CA LYS A 713 35.10 -16.35 22.71
C LYS A 713 34.94 -15.54 21.42
N LEU A 714 35.71 -14.48 21.27
CA LEU A 714 35.54 -13.45 20.26
C LEU A 714 36.74 -13.41 19.30
N SER A 715 36.46 -13.36 18.01
CA SER A 715 37.43 -13.03 16.97
C SER A 715 36.80 -12.00 16.03
N ALA A 716 37.44 -10.83 15.89
CA ALA A 716 36.97 -9.76 15.00
C ALA A 716 35.51 -9.29 15.27
N VAL A 717 35.12 -9.15 16.54
CA VAL A 717 33.77 -8.70 16.93
C VAL A 717 33.74 -7.21 17.23
N LYS A 718 32.66 -6.53 16.82
CA LYS A 718 32.46 -5.09 17.03
C LYS A 718 31.18 -4.80 17.79
N TYR A 719 31.26 -3.90 18.75
CA TYR A 719 30.12 -3.31 19.44
C TYR A 719 30.14 -1.81 19.19
N TYR A 720 29.06 -1.28 18.63
CA TYR A 720 28.88 0.15 18.37
C TYR A 720 27.59 0.64 19.03
N MET A 721 27.66 1.73 19.80
CA MET A 721 26.51 2.31 20.51
C MET A 721 25.71 1.29 21.35
N THR A 722 26.36 0.23 21.85
CA THR A 722 25.69 -0.86 22.57
C THR A 722 25.66 -0.59 24.07
N THR A 723 24.54 -0.89 24.73
CA THR A 723 24.39 -0.76 26.19
C THR A 723 24.38 -2.12 26.86
N PHE A 724 25.16 -2.27 27.93
CA PHE A 724 25.17 -3.38 28.87
C PHE A 724 24.70 -2.86 30.23
N LEU A 725 23.55 -3.33 30.69
CA LEU A 725 22.88 -2.93 31.92
C LEU A 725 22.70 -4.13 32.84
N ASP A 726 23.13 -4.05 34.09
CA ASP A 726 22.96 -5.13 35.08
C ASP A 726 23.55 -6.49 34.64
N SER A 727 24.54 -6.48 33.75
CA SER A 727 24.99 -7.67 33.03
C SER A 727 26.38 -8.13 33.47
N TYR A 728 26.58 -9.46 33.48
CA TYR A 728 27.89 -10.09 33.61
C TYR A 728 28.43 -10.43 32.23
N SER A 729 29.62 -9.97 31.88
CA SER A 729 30.26 -10.25 30.60
C SER A 729 31.67 -10.79 30.79
N HIS A 730 31.90 -12.05 30.46
CA HIS A 730 33.22 -12.68 30.34
C HIS A 730 33.61 -12.77 28.87
N ILE A 731 34.66 -12.06 28.52
CA ILE A 731 35.15 -11.89 27.15
C ILE A 731 36.52 -12.54 27.02
N MET A 732 36.64 -13.41 26.03
CA MET A 732 37.89 -14.06 25.66
C MET A 732 38.23 -13.71 24.22
N GLY A 733 39.32 -12.99 23.97
CA GLY A 733 39.84 -12.71 22.62
C GLY A 733 39.59 -11.31 22.05
N ALA A 734 39.67 -11.16 20.72
CA ALA A 734 39.76 -9.86 20.05
C ALA A 734 38.38 -9.18 19.83
N VAL A 735 38.23 -7.93 20.27
CA VAL A 735 36.98 -7.18 20.20
C VAL A 735 37.17 -5.65 20.20
N ASP A 736 36.33 -4.94 19.45
CA ASP A 736 36.25 -3.47 19.47
C ASP A 736 34.92 -3.01 20.07
N PHE A 737 34.98 -2.12 21.06
CA PHE A 737 33.85 -1.39 21.62
C PHE A 737 33.97 0.07 21.24
N ASP A 738 32.95 0.66 20.61
CA ASP A 738 32.89 2.08 20.29
C ASP A 738 31.54 2.67 20.73
N GLN A 739 31.58 3.80 21.44
CA GLN A 739 30.40 4.48 21.99
C GLN A 739 29.50 3.57 22.85
N CYS A 740 30.07 2.56 23.52
CA CYS A 740 29.31 1.60 24.31
C CYS A 740 29.11 2.08 25.75
N ASP A 741 28.00 1.69 26.38
CA ASP A 741 27.66 2.04 27.76
C ASP A 741 27.60 0.76 28.62
N PHE A 742 28.40 0.68 29.68
CA PHE A 742 28.38 -0.41 30.66
C PHE A 742 27.92 0.13 32.01
N LYS A 743 26.83 -0.39 32.56
CA LYS A 743 26.19 0.15 33.77
C LYS A 743 25.76 -0.97 34.70
N PHE A 744 26.21 -0.94 35.95
CA PHE A 744 25.83 -1.89 37.02
C PHE A 744 26.15 -3.35 36.64
N GLY A 745 27.18 -3.99 37.19
CA GLY A 745 27.48 -5.39 36.86
C GLY A 745 28.95 -5.74 36.89
N ALA A 746 29.38 -6.67 36.03
CA ALA A 746 30.80 -7.02 35.92
C ALA A 746 31.25 -7.41 34.50
N LEU A 747 32.50 -7.11 34.21
CA LEU A 747 33.17 -7.36 32.93
C LEU A 747 34.51 -8.05 33.20
N LYS A 748 34.64 -9.32 32.82
CA LYS A 748 35.90 -10.06 32.84
C LYS A 748 36.50 -10.15 31.45
N ILE A 749 37.80 -9.92 31.30
CA ILE A 749 38.51 -9.92 30.01
C ILE A 749 39.75 -10.80 30.11
N ASP A 750 39.81 -11.84 29.28
CA ASP A 750 40.97 -12.72 29.10
C ASP A 750 41.46 -12.61 27.63
N VAL A 751 42.74 -12.35 27.40
CA VAL A 751 43.28 -12.05 26.05
C VAL A 751 44.60 -12.78 25.83
N SER A 752 44.79 -13.41 24.67
CA SER A 752 46.03 -14.11 24.31
C SER A 752 47.04 -13.21 23.56
N GLU A 753 48.27 -13.69 23.37
CA GLU A 753 49.48 -12.95 22.98
C GLU A 753 49.43 -12.21 21.60
N GLU A 754 48.36 -12.37 20.81
CA GLU A 754 48.17 -11.72 19.49
C GLU A 754 46.81 -11.01 19.33
N GLU A 755 45.98 -11.00 20.37
CA GLU A 755 44.62 -10.47 20.33
C GLU A 755 44.58 -9.02 20.87
N ASN A 756 43.69 -8.21 20.29
CA ASN A 756 43.51 -6.81 20.67
C ASN A 756 42.10 -6.57 21.19
N VAL A 757 41.99 -5.91 22.34
CA VAL A 757 40.73 -5.40 22.89
C VAL A 757 40.75 -3.89 22.82
N ARG A 758 39.75 -3.25 22.21
CA ARG A 758 39.71 -1.80 22.05
C ARG A 758 38.43 -1.20 22.62
N PHE A 759 38.57 -0.09 23.32
CA PHE A 759 37.47 0.70 23.86
C PHE A 759 37.61 2.15 23.37
N TYR A 760 36.65 2.60 22.58
CA TYR A 760 36.57 3.94 22.00
C TYR A 760 35.31 4.63 22.52
N ASN A 761 35.43 5.87 23.00
CA ASN A 761 34.30 6.73 23.36
C ASN A 761 33.23 6.07 24.27
N SER A 762 33.61 5.06 25.05
CA SER A 762 32.68 4.20 25.79
C SER A 762 32.58 4.64 27.26
N THR A 763 31.44 4.41 27.90
CA THR A 763 31.22 4.75 29.31
C THR A 763 31.07 3.51 30.17
N PHE A 764 31.62 3.55 31.38
CA PHE A 764 31.54 2.49 32.38
C PHE A 764 31.06 3.11 33.70
N HIS A 765 30.08 2.52 34.35
CA HIS A 765 29.43 3.07 35.53
C HIS A 765 29.05 1.97 36.53
N ASP A 766 29.49 2.07 37.77
CA ASP A 766 29.20 1.10 38.85
C ASP A 766 29.49 -0.36 38.45
N LEU A 767 30.67 -0.61 37.86
CA LEU A 767 31.03 -1.89 37.22
C LEU A 767 32.27 -2.53 37.85
N ASN A 768 32.26 -3.84 38.10
CA ASN A 768 33.48 -4.59 38.42
C ASN A 768 34.17 -5.07 37.14
N VAL A 769 35.40 -4.66 36.88
CA VAL A 769 36.21 -5.07 35.73
C VAL A 769 37.36 -5.96 36.22
N GLU A 770 37.47 -7.17 35.68
CA GLU A 770 38.55 -8.11 35.99
C GLU A 770 39.31 -8.45 34.71
N PHE A 771 40.64 -8.38 34.77
CA PHE A 771 41.53 -8.84 33.73
C PHE A 771 42.15 -10.18 34.16
N GLY A 772 42.16 -11.18 33.28
CA GLY A 772 42.70 -12.51 33.60
C GLY A 772 44.18 -12.50 33.98
N ASN A 773 44.58 -13.45 34.83
CA ASN A 773 45.97 -13.60 35.31
C ASN A 773 46.98 -13.98 34.20
N GLU A 774 46.49 -14.39 33.01
CA GLU A 774 47.28 -14.79 31.85
C GLU A 774 47.21 -13.74 30.72
N ILE A 775 47.29 -12.45 31.04
CA ILE A 775 47.69 -11.47 30.02
C ILE A 775 49.15 -11.78 29.68
N LEU A 776 49.34 -12.67 28.72
CA LEU A 776 50.64 -13.08 28.19
C LEU A 776 51.35 -11.88 27.57
N SER A 777 52.67 -11.97 27.45
CA SER A 777 53.53 -10.89 26.95
C SER A 777 53.29 -10.58 25.47
N GLY A 778 52.23 -9.84 25.15
CA GLY A 778 51.90 -9.42 23.78
C GLY A 778 50.45 -8.99 23.55
N ALA A 779 49.52 -9.37 24.43
CA ALA A 779 48.12 -8.94 24.35
C ALA A 779 47.98 -7.41 24.57
N LYS A 780 47.23 -6.71 23.71
CA LYS A 780 47.08 -5.24 23.80
C LYS A 780 45.65 -4.81 24.07
N ILE A 781 45.48 -4.01 25.12
CA ILE A 781 44.22 -3.36 25.47
C ILE A 781 44.34 -1.87 25.17
N PHE A 782 43.49 -1.35 24.30
CA PHE A 782 43.48 0.06 23.88
C PHE A 782 42.26 0.75 24.46
N VAL A 783 42.46 1.89 25.12
CA VAL A 783 41.36 2.70 25.66
C VAL A 783 41.54 4.15 25.19
N SER A 784 40.52 4.67 24.50
CA SER A 784 40.53 5.99 23.86
C SER A 784 39.17 6.66 24.01
N GLY A 785 39.14 7.92 24.45
CA GLY A 785 37.91 8.71 24.61
C GLY A 785 36.89 8.16 25.61
N SER A 786 37.23 7.12 26.38
CA SER A 786 36.30 6.39 27.24
C SER A 786 36.32 6.90 28.69
N ARG A 787 35.19 6.78 29.40
CA ARG A 787 34.97 7.27 30.77
C ARG A 787 34.57 6.15 31.71
N PHE A 788 35.17 6.08 32.89
CA PHE A 788 34.78 5.12 33.92
C PHE A 788 34.28 5.85 35.17
N GLU A 789 33.29 5.34 35.87
CA GLU A 789 32.72 5.97 37.05
C GLU A 789 32.35 4.88 38.05
N ARG A 790 32.92 4.94 39.26
CA ARG A 790 32.67 4.01 40.36
C ARG A 790 32.87 2.54 39.96
N CYS A 791 33.91 2.27 39.15
CA CYS A 791 34.19 0.94 38.59
C CYS A 791 35.43 0.30 39.20
N ASN A 792 35.32 -0.91 39.78
CA ASN A 792 36.42 -1.63 40.46
C ASN A 792 37.26 -2.40 39.45
N ILE A 793 38.60 -2.28 39.44
CA ILE A 793 39.44 -2.87 38.39
C ILE A 793 40.46 -3.84 39.01
N LEU A 794 40.52 -5.09 38.54
CA LEU A 794 41.38 -6.15 39.09
C LEU A 794 42.22 -6.83 37.99
N GLY A 795 43.40 -7.39 38.34
CA GLY A 795 44.12 -8.35 37.49
C GLY A 795 45.18 -7.81 36.50
N LEU A 796 45.64 -6.57 36.63
CA LEU A 796 46.72 -6.01 35.81
C LEU A 796 48.05 -5.96 36.59
N THR A 797 49.14 -6.49 36.00
CA THR A 797 50.48 -6.53 36.61
C THR A 797 51.48 -5.70 35.80
N TYR A 798 52.40 -4.98 36.47
CA TYR A 798 53.28 -3.98 35.85
C TYR A 798 54.69 -4.46 35.53
N LYS A 799 55.31 -3.81 34.54
CA LYS A 799 56.77 -3.58 34.55
C LYS A 799 57.09 -2.36 35.43
N LYS A 800 57.99 -2.54 36.39
CA LYS A 800 58.42 -1.56 37.41
C LYS A 800 58.79 -0.18 36.83
N ASP A 801 59.36 -0.15 35.65
CA ASP A 801 59.89 1.06 35.00
C ASP A 801 58.79 2.05 34.55
N VAL A 802 57.58 1.56 34.25
CA VAL A 802 56.42 2.38 33.86
C VAL A 802 55.82 3.09 35.08
N CYS A 803 55.77 2.40 36.23
CA CYS A 803 55.40 3.01 37.50
C CYS A 803 56.36 4.14 37.88
N ASP A 804 57.66 3.90 37.74
CA ASP A 804 58.70 4.88 38.08
C ASP A 804 58.69 6.11 37.16
N TYR A 805 58.29 5.96 35.89
CA TYR A 805 58.09 7.07 34.96
C TYR A 805 56.88 7.94 35.35
N LEU A 806 55.73 7.33 35.65
CA LEU A 806 54.52 8.05 36.07
C LEU A 806 54.70 8.78 37.42
N ILE A 807 55.52 8.24 38.32
CA ILE A 807 55.91 8.89 39.58
C ILE A 807 56.80 10.13 39.33
N ARG A 808 57.68 10.10 38.31
CA ARG A 808 58.66 11.19 38.04
C ARG A 808 58.08 12.45 37.41
N ILE A 809 56.92 12.38 36.73
CA ILE A 809 56.28 13.53 36.07
C ILE A 809 55.43 14.40 37.02
N ASN A 810 55.57 14.19 38.34
CA ASN A 810 54.98 14.99 39.42
C ASN A 810 53.44 14.99 39.46
N SER A 811 52.83 13.81 39.59
CA SER A 811 51.44 13.66 40.06
C SER A 811 51.18 12.38 40.86
N PHE A 812 52.15 11.88 41.64
CA PHE A 812 51.87 10.79 42.59
C PHE A 812 52.66 10.93 43.90
N LYS A 813 51.97 10.74 45.04
CA LYS A 813 52.55 10.24 46.29
C LYS A 813 51.82 8.96 46.64
N ILE A 814 52.54 7.85 46.67
CA ILE A 814 52.01 6.55 47.09
C ILE A 814 52.20 6.42 48.60
N LYS A 815 51.09 6.42 49.31
CA LYS A 815 50.92 5.83 50.65
C LYS A 815 49.43 5.49 50.77
N ASP A 816 49.11 4.25 50.44
CA ASP A 816 47.79 3.62 50.52
C ASP A 816 46.62 4.37 49.89
N ALA A 817 46.17 3.87 48.73
CA ALA A 817 44.79 3.44 48.56
C ALA A 817 43.63 4.36 49.02
N GLU A 818 43.71 5.69 48.88
CA GLU A 818 42.46 6.49 48.89
C GLU A 818 42.40 7.60 47.82
N LYS A 819 41.68 7.26 46.73
CA LYS A 819 40.70 8.13 46.01
C LYS A 819 41.22 9.11 44.94
N PHE A 820 41.57 8.57 43.75
CA PHE A 820 41.66 9.18 42.39
C PHE A 820 42.36 10.53 42.13
N VAL A 821 43.12 10.59 41.01
CA VAL A 821 43.52 11.84 40.35
C VAL A 821 43.37 11.74 38.83
N VAL A 822 42.90 12.85 38.24
CA VAL A 822 42.55 13.06 36.83
C VAL A 822 43.06 14.45 36.41
N ASP A 823 43.87 14.55 35.34
CA ASP A 823 44.51 15.79 34.84
C ASP A 823 43.96 16.25 33.47
N LYS A 824 43.93 17.57 33.24
CA LYS A 824 43.09 18.35 32.31
C LYS A 824 43.75 18.77 30.97
N ARG A 825 44.75 18.06 30.45
CA ARG A 825 45.42 18.42 29.17
C ARG A 825 45.76 17.14 28.40
N ILE A 826 45.24 17.00 27.17
CA ILE A 826 45.56 15.98 26.12
C ILE A 826 44.57 14.79 26.03
N ASP A 827 44.40 14.32 24.78
CA ASP A 827 43.60 13.18 24.30
C ASP A 827 43.87 11.84 25.04
N HIS A 828 43.17 11.59 26.17
CA HIS A 828 43.01 10.35 27.01
C HIS A 828 43.64 10.42 28.42
N PRO A 829 43.15 9.67 29.48
CA PRO A 829 41.84 9.10 29.83
C PRO A 829 41.33 9.50 31.26
N ILE A 830 40.02 9.38 31.59
CA ILE A 830 39.45 9.75 32.92
C ILE A 830 38.31 8.84 33.43
N PHE A 831 38.46 8.48 34.71
CA PHE A 831 37.75 7.51 35.57
C PHE A 831 37.25 8.21 36.86
N THR A 832 36.28 7.70 37.63
CA THR A 832 36.00 8.22 39.00
C THR A 832 35.34 7.24 40.01
N ASN A 833 36.19 6.63 40.86
CA ASN A 833 35.96 5.98 42.17
C ASN A 833 36.10 4.44 42.37
N CYS A 834 37.01 3.73 41.68
CA CYS A 834 37.80 2.63 42.31
C CYS A 834 39.34 2.55 42.15
N GLU A 835 39.96 1.76 43.01
CA GLU A 835 41.40 1.45 42.99
C GLU A 835 41.72 0.11 42.33
N GLY A 836 42.76 0.14 41.49
CA GLY A 836 43.29 -0.95 40.68
C GLY A 836 43.60 -0.45 39.25
N LEU A 837 44.79 -0.76 38.72
CA LEU A 837 45.46 0.12 37.74
C LEU A 837 45.43 -0.34 36.28
N LEU A 838 45.42 0.63 35.36
CA LEU A 838 45.28 0.51 33.90
C LEU A 838 46.62 0.78 33.16
N ILE A 839 47.07 -0.11 32.26
CA ILE A 839 48.22 0.14 31.37
C ILE A 839 47.73 0.55 29.97
N CYS A 840 48.29 1.64 29.43
CA CYS A 840 48.40 1.91 27.99
C CYS A 840 49.82 1.51 27.57
N ASP A 841 50.04 0.78 26.46
CA ASP A 841 51.40 0.41 26.05
C ASP A 841 51.82 0.76 24.61
N ASP A 842 53.15 0.92 24.51
CA ASP A 842 54.12 0.89 23.40
C ASP A 842 54.22 2.01 22.34
N GLU A 843 53.20 2.82 22.03
CA GLU A 843 53.41 3.89 21.01
C GLU A 843 54.15 5.14 21.53
N MET A 844 54.36 5.27 22.84
CA MET A 844 55.02 6.45 23.41
C MET A 844 56.56 6.39 23.28
N GLU A 845 57.23 5.23 23.39
CA GLU A 845 58.69 5.16 23.26
C GLU A 845 59.18 5.33 21.81
N GLU A 846 58.42 4.86 20.81
CA GLU A 846 58.74 5.10 19.39
C GLU A 846 58.56 6.58 18.99
N LEU A 847 57.63 7.30 19.61
CA LEU A 847 57.40 8.72 19.36
C LEU A 847 58.53 9.62 19.90
N PHE A 848 59.19 9.22 21.00
CA PHE A 848 60.29 9.97 21.62
C PHE A 848 61.69 9.56 21.15
N SER A 849 61.85 8.40 20.54
CA SER A 849 63.12 7.93 19.95
C SER A 849 63.34 8.43 18.51
N ARG A 850 62.29 8.88 17.81
CA ARG A 850 62.39 9.46 16.46
C ARG A 850 62.84 10.93 16.49
N PRO A 851 63.54 11.43 15.44
CA PRO A 851 64.06 12.81 15.37
C PRO A 851 63.00 13.90 15.60
N VAL A 852 61.73 13.58 15.37
CA VAL A 852 60.58 14.47 15.54
C VAL A 852 60.25 14.71 17.03
N GLY A 853 60.38 13.70 17.90
CA GLY A 853 60.17 13.85 19.35
C GLY A 853 61.27 14.70 20.02
N LYS A 854 62.51 14.58 19.53
CA LYS A 854 63.63 15.45 19.93
C LYS A 854 63.38 16.92 19.55
N ARG A 855 62.84 17.15 18.35
CA ARG A 855 62.40 18.46 17.85
C ARG A 855 61.25 19.06 18.65
N PHE A 856 60.29 18.25 19.10
CA PHE A 856 59.18 18.71 19.96
C PHE A 856 59.67 19.14 21.35
N LYS A 857 60.65 18.43 21.92
CA LYS A 857 61.28 18.79 23.20
C LYS A 857 62.09 20.09 23.08
N GLU A 858 62.80 20.29 21.97
CA GLU A 858 63.52 21.54 21.66
C GLU A 858 62.58 22.71 21.33
N GLN A 859 61.46 22.46 20.64
CA GLN A 859 60.43 23.46 20.33
C GLN A 859 59.62 23.90 21.56
N ALA A 860 59.28 22.99 22.48
CA ALA A 860 58.64 23.33 23.74
C ALA A 860 59.56 24.21 24.63
N THR A 861 60.86 23.88 24.66
CA THR A 861 61.88 24.68 25.39
C THR A 861 62.12 26.05 24.74
N ALA A 862 61.98 26.16 23.41
CA ALA A 862 62.02 27.44 22.70
C ALA A 862 60.74 28.27 22.90
N TYR A 863 59.58 27.61 23.00
CA TYR A 863 58.28 28.26 23.26
C TYR A 863 58.18 28.80 24.69
N ASP A 864 58.69 28.06 25.69
CA ASP A 864 58.78 28.55 27.08
C ASP A 864 59.73 29.75 27.21
N LYS A 865 60.81 29.80 26.41
CA LYS A 865 61.68 30.98 26.29
C LYS A 865 60.97 32.17 25.63
N VAL A 866 60.13 31.94 24.62
CA VAL A 866 59.32 33.00 23.97
C VAL A 866 58.20 33.51 24.88
N ILE A 867 57.53 32.64 25.63
CA ILE A 867 56.49 33.03 26.61
C ILE A 867 57.11 33.79 27.79
N SER A 868 58.29 33.38 28.26
CA SER A 868 59.04 34.13 29.30
C SER A 868 59.53 35.51 28.81
N SER A 869 59.89 35.62 27.52
CA SER A 869 60.25 36.86 26.83
C SER A 869 59.04 37.80 26.64
N MET A 870 57.89 37.28 26.23
CA MET A 870 56.65 38.07 26.07
C MET A 870 56.10 38.57 27.41
N LYS A 871 56.16 37.77 28.49
CA LYS A 871 55.82 38.19 29.85
C LYS A 871 56.64 39.39 30.34
N SER A 872 57.84 39.58 29.81
CA SER A 872 58.76 40.66 30.19
C SER A 872 58.59 41.97 29.41
N ARG A 873 57.77 42.00 28.34
CA ARG A 873 57.75 43.13 27.37
C ARG A 873 56.38 43.73 27.05
N THR A 874 55.29 43.32 27.69
CA THR A 874 53.96 43.89 27.44
C THR A 874 53.33 44.45 28.72
N ASN A 875 53.25 45.78 28.82
CA ASN A 875 52.39 46.50 29.78
C ASN A 875 50.91 46.35 29.37
N LEU A 876 50.32 45.18 29.58
CA LEU A 876 48.90 44.93 29.36
C LEU A 876 48.20 44.71 30.69
N ALA A 877 46.98 45.25 30.83
CA ALA A 877 46.22 45.18 32.07
C ALA A 877 45.78 43.74 32.38
N MET A 878 45.62 43.42 33.67
CA MET A 878 45.42 42.06 34.18
C MET A 878 44.14 41.37 33.64
N GLU A 879 43.15 42.14 33.19
CA GLU A 879 41.94 41.63 32.54
C GLU A 879 42.17 41.23 31.07
N GLU A 880 43.00 41.95 30.32
CA GLU A 880 43.37 41.60 28.93
C GLU A 880 44.22 40.34 28.90
N GLN A 881 45.09 40.14 29.90
CA GLN A 881 45.82 38.88 30.07
C GLN A 881 44.88 37.70 30.38
N LYS A 882 43.77 37.92 31.09
CA LYS A 882 42.75 36.88 31.32
C LYS A 882 41.96 36.58 30.06
N VAL A 883 41.62 37.59 29.25
CA VAL A 883 40.94 37.41 27.96
C VAL A 883 41.86 36.69 26.96
N LEU A 884 43.12 37.08 26.82
CA LEU A 884 44.08 36.38 25.97
C LEU A 884 44.32 34.94 26.43
N LYS A 885 44.39 34.71 27.74
CA LYS A 885 44.58 33.36 28.30
C LYS A 885 43.31 32.49 28.13
N LYS A 886 42.12 33.09 28.18
CA LYS A 886 40.85 32.43 27.85
C LYS A 886 40.77 32.13 26.36
N TYR A 887 41.09 33.08 25.49
CA TYR A 887 41.08 32.96 24.03
C TYR A 887 42.12 31.96 23.50
N MET A 888 43.30 31.88 24.12
CA MET A 888 44.34 30.91 23.78
C MET A 888 44.10 29.52 24.38
N ASN A 889 43.40 29.41 25.52
CA ASN A 889 42.97 28.13 26.06
C ASN A 889 41.77 27.54 25.31
N GLU A 890 40.84 28.37 24.85
CA GLU A 890 39.67 27.94 24.06
C GLU A 890 40.06 27.50 22.64
N ASN A 891 41.13 28.07 22.07
CA ASN A 891 41.61 27.76 20.71
C ASN A 891 42.83 26.80 20.67
N TRP A 892 43.17 26.14 21.79
CA TRP A 892 44.26 25.14 21.84
C TRP A 892 43.92 23.83 21.10
N ILE A 893 42.62 23.61 20.81
CA ILE A 893 42.11 22.49 20.05
C ILE A 893 42.17 22.85 18.56
N ASN A 894 43.32 22.64 17.88
CA ASN A 894 43.44 22.38 16.42
C ASN A 894 44.81 22.77 15.83
N LEU A 895 45.87 22.02 16.15
CA LEU A 895 47.18 22.16 15.47
C LEU A 895 47.54 21.01 14.53
N ARG A 896 46.54 20.22 14.11
CA ARG A 896 46.54 19.52 12.83
C ARG A 896 45.53 20.11 11.83
N ASN A 897 44.50 20.81 12.32
CA ASN A 897 43.49 21.49 11.51
C ASN A 897 43.78 22.97 11.19
N GLY A 898 44.83 23.58 11.76
CA GLY A 898 45.26 24.95 11.40
C GLY A 898 45.64 25.12 9.92
N PHE A 899 46.05 24.05 9.24
CA PHE A 899 46.37 24.06 7.81
C PHE A 899 45.13 24.08 6.89
N LEU A 900 43.96 23.63 7.38
CA LEU A 900 42.69 23.72 6.67
C LEU A 900 41.89 24.97 7.05
N LEU A 901 42.14 25.55 8.22
CA LEU A 901 41.43 26.76 8.65
C LEU A 901 42.01 28.03 8.01
N ILE A 902 43.33 28.11 7.82
CA ILE A 902 43.94 29.27 7.12
C ILE A 902 43.44 29.34 5.67
N SER A 903 43.27 28.21 4.98
CA SER A 903 42.68 28.20 3.63
C SER A 903 41.17 28.52 3.60
N LYS A 904 40.45 28.47 4.72
CA LYS A 904 39.04 28.92 4.82
C LYS A 904 38.91 30.37 5.32
N TYR A 905 39.83 30.83 6.17
CA TYR A 905 39.87 32.19 6.69
C TYR A 905 40.46 33.20 5.69
N TRP A 906 41.38 32.77 4.82
CA TRP A 906 42.02 33.63 3.80
C TRP A 906 41.01 34.17 2.77
N PHE A 907 39.96 33.42 2.47
CA PHE A 907 38.95 33.76 1.46
C PHE A 907 37.82 34.67 1.95
N THR A 908 37.71 34.94 3.26
CA THR A 908 36.51 35.55 3.84
C THR A 908 36.68 36.97 4.41
N HIS A 909 37.88 37.57 4.38
CA HIS A 909 38.14 38.88 5.02
C HIS A 909 38.90 39.89 4.12
N SER A 910 38.81 41.18 4.48
CA SER A 910 39.21 42.35 3.68
C SER A 910 40.71 42.41 3.31
N GLU A 911 40.99 43.07 2.19
CA GLU A 911 42.30 43.21 1.53
C GLU A 911 43.41 43.75 2.46
N LEU A 912 43.03 44.55 3.47
CA LEU A 912 43.94 45.13 4.46
C LEU A 912 44.59 44.07 5.36
N TYR A 913 43.83 43.06 5.81
CA TYR A 913 44.33 41.99 6.68
C TYR A 913 45.24 41.01 5.93
N ARG A 914 44.98 40.82 4.63
CA ARG A 914 45.80 39.95 3.75
C ARG A 914 47.20 40.51 3.55
N ASN A 915 47.32 41.83 3.39
CA ASN A 915 48.60 42.51 3.21
C ASN A 915 49.47 42.52 4.47
N GLU A 916 48.88 42.52 5.67
CA GLU A 916 49.64 42.39 6.93
C GLU A 916 50.21 40.98 7.12
N VAL A 917 49.47 39.94 6.75
CA VAL A 917 49.92 38.54 6.85
C VAL A 917 51.07 38.26 5.86
N LEU A 918 50.98 38.77 4.63
CA LEU A 918 52.07 38.68 3.65
C LEU A 918 53.31 39.45 4.13
N ASN A 919 53.15 40.66 4.68
CA ASN A 919 54.25 41.43 5.26
C ASN A 919 54.94 40.72 6.43
N TYR A 920 54.18 39.99 7.26
CA TYR A 920 54.73 39.22 8.38
C TYR A 920 55.50 37.99 7.90
N LEU A 921 54.99 37.29 6.89
CA LEU A 921 55.64 36.11 6.29
C LEU A 921 56.92 36.50 5.52
N ASP A 922 56.92 37.62 4.80
CA ASP A 922 58.08 38.11 4.05
C ASP A 922 59.20 38.65 4.94
N LYS A 923 58.86 39.19 6.12
CA LYS A 923 59.84 39.64 7.13
C LYS A 923 60.37 38.49 8.00
N SER A 924 59.86 37.27 7.83
CA SER A 924 60.34 36.09 8.54
C SER A 924 61.75 35.69 8.08
N SER A 925 62.64 35.43 9.04
CA SER A 925 63.98 34.89 8.78
C SER A 925 63.98 33.38 8.45
N ASN A 926 62.82 32.72 8.52
CA ASN A 926 62.67 31.31 8.23
C ASN A 926 62.30 31.07 6.76
N LYS A 927 63.21 30.42 6.04
CA LYS A 927 63.17 30.16 4.59
C LYS A 927 61.87 29.46 4.15
N SER A 928 61.32 28.58 4.99
CA SER A 928 60.09 27.83 4.73
C SER A 928 58.84 28.73 4.69
N PHE A 929 58.83 29.82 5.46
CA PHE A 929 57.73 30.78 5.46
C PHE A 929 57.79 31.74 4.27
N LYS A 930 59.00 32.08 3.78
CA LYS A 930 59.18 32.82 2.52
C LYS A 930 58.74 32.03 1.29
N GLU A 931 59.16 30.77 1.19
CA GLU A 931 58.71 29.88 0.10
C GLU A 931 57.19 29.67 0.08
N TYR A 932 56.54 29.74 1.26
CA TYR A 932 55.09 29.66 1.36
C TYR A 932 54.39 30.98 0.98
N SER A 933 54.98 32.13 1.33
CA SER A 933 54.54 33.47 0.90
C SER A 933 54.54 33.59 -0.63
N GLU A 934 55.63 33.17 -1.28
CA GLU A 934 55.78 33.18 -2.74
C GLU A 934 54.75 32.27 -3.44
N LYS A 935 54.48 31.08 -2.88
CA LYS A 935 53.45 30.16 -3.40
C LYS A 935 52.02 30.70 -3.24
N LEU A 936 51.74 31.44 -2.18
CA LEU A 936 50.44 32.07 -1.95
C LEU A 936 50.20 33.25 -2.92
N GLN A 937 51.22 34.08 -3.16
CA GLN A 937 51.16 35.16 -4.15
C GLN A 937 51.01 34.62 -5.59
N SER A 938 51.72 33.53 -5.91
CA SER A 938 51.62 32.86 -7.22
C SER A 938 50.21 32.33 -7.51
N ARG A 939 49.54 31.71 -6.51
CA ARG A 939 48.17 31.19 -6.65
C ARG A 939 47.13 32.30 -6.81
N PHE A 940 47.36 33.44 -6.16
CA PHE A 940 46.47 34.60 -6.23
C PHE A 940 46.50 35.26 -7.63
N ASN A 941 47.68 35.37 -8.24
CA ASN A 941 47.81 35.94 -9.58
C ASN A 941 47.25 35.04 -10.69
N SER A 942 47.12 33.73 -10.45
CA SER A 942 46.56 32.78 -11.44
C SER A 942 45.03 32.69 -11.43
N GLU A 943 44.36 33.04 -10.33
CA GLU A 943 42.88 32.94 -10.18
C GLU A 943 42.15 34.29 -10.42
N LEU A 944 42.86 35.34 -10.84
CA LEU A 944 42.28 36.63 -11.26
C LEU A 944 42.10 36.76 -12.78
N THR A 945 42.46 35.72 -13.55
CA THR A 945 42.35 35.66 -15.02
C THR A 945 41.41 34.58 -15.55
N ASP A 946 40.76 33.81 -14.68
CA ASP A 946 39.59 32.96 -14.95
C ASP A 946 38.42 33.44 -14.08
#